data_AF-A0A2G8SBV9-F1
#
_entry.id   AF-A0A2G8SBV9-F1
#
_cell.length_a   1.000
_cell.length_b   1.000
_cell.length_c   1.000
_cell.angle_alpha   90.00
_cell.angle_beta   90.00
_cell.angle_gamma   90.00
#
_symmetry.space_group_name_H-M   'P 1'
#
loop_
_entity.id
_entity.type
_entity.pdbx_description
1 polymer ?
#
loop_
_entity_poly.entity_id
_entity_poly.type
_entity_poly.pdbx_seq_one_letter_code
_entity_poly.pdbx_strand_id
1 'polypeptide(L)'
;MAIEVVPLPAPPTADAASLKDFGREVKGVNPGALSPEQFKEVHDLLYKYGALLFRDVDLTPEQQYALTKAFDPASESYGHGNKKTEGQKKSILHPDLKTIPRVQQVQLIGNGTVYDHEGLAEAKLKHPSHTTFHKTRVSEEDEAKGYTRYYRWHIDAALYDLSPPKVTTLYGVTVPAGPHQTVRYDDGTGDELEVPLGTTAFIDGKTMFDILPPELKSVAVRTKVKYSPHPYVWMAPAHALPTGLGILSEGLEMSKDELPEWEESKVKVFPMTWKNPVTGALHFQVHPCGVAELLVDPLPEGAKRDGALYPDGTHLTDLKEVRDLLYKMQRPAIAPKLVYPHDWYYVVNHVHGSWRKRLVTTMVSFDIAQFFPSVNHDLLISVCARRGFPPSFIAWLQSYLGPRSSSFRFGRASSPTFHCPAVGVGQGSSLSPTFSAIAVSPLLNIVHSFFRTHSLKYRHSYFHLFVDDGNIMVSSPTLATNVELTIDLYHLVDSTLSRLGLIAEHEKTELIHFVHPSNSAEKELLALPLVLNRGPFTPTHPLRPKPVVRHLGFYVDCHLSWRAHVDYYATRASTTAIATRILGSSIRGLNPSQRRRLYVSCILPLLTYGCQVWFRPTGAKHLLKRLEVAQNVALRWVSGQFRSCAIGALQSMTGIPPVSIYCHKLQQSYRLRIHTLLASHPIRSLFPALYAPAAHSPHTPFYPPPTSPRASLYHSAVASLDSLHHLPDITEYDRRLRSNPGNRVIDRFGDRLTFFLDHPKKKDADAIEPWIRTSLTPRIANANADPASLVLFTDGSAYPDGSSCASGFIAYYPDTTVLHSAAETRGHGFAPDAELYAATDAAAYALTPLLPTVTRLALFMDAEGTAKILLNPRSGRHELLELQASLQAWFERSPAHTVEIHYCPSHAGVPQNEAVDSLVSGALRDRDGSGRHHDFSSFAYIRRSLGLDAQRRWDALTKAPKPDDPESGQVVPNPAYWGHDYLQSLDTRRHHPTDSRSIIRRFGDLSITTFSRLMRVITGHAPIGAYRAKFRPRAAQPTACPCSYHPRGPLQDRHHILFECPCYYRGLLRPAHLDNLDPFPIILSFLHLNPSRVHVRRRPS
;
A
#
# COMPACT_ATOMS: atom_id res chain seq x y z
N MET A 1 -7.74 20.74 23.34
CA MET A 1 -6.75 21.19 22.34
C MET A 1 -7.51 21.96 21.27
N ALA A 2 -7.02 23.10 20.79
CA ALA A 2 -7.68 23.87 19.74
C ALA A 2 -7.59 23.16 18.38
N ILE A 3 -8.57 23.35 17.51
CA ILE A 3 -8.61 22.71 16.19
C ILE A 3 -7.74 23.48 15.20
N GLU A 4 -6.85 22.79 14.47
CA GLU A 4 -6.08 23.42 13.39
C GLU A 4 -6.90 23.41 12.10
N VAL A 5 -7.01 24.59 11.46
CA VAL A 5 -7.69 24.73 10.16
C VAL A 5 -6.82 25.40 9.11
N VAL A 6 -6.82 24.85 7.90
CA VAL A 6 -6.01 25.32 6.76
C VAL A 6 -6.90 25.58 5.54
N PRO A 7 -6.76 26.70 4.81
CA PRO A 7 -7.48 26.95 3.56
C PRO A 7 -7.32 25.82 2.53
N LEU A 8 -8.43 25.39 1.92
CA LEU A 8 -8.35 24.49 0.76
C LEU A 8 -7.66 25.21 -0.41
N PRO A 9 -6.71 24.56 -1.10
CA PRO A 9 -5.98 25.19 -2.20
C PRO A 9 -6.90 25.36 -3.41
N ALA A 10 -7.12 26.61 -3.84
CA ALA A 10 -7.93 26.91 -5.01
C ALA A 10 -7.37 26.22 -6.28
N PRO A 11 -8.23 25.57 -7.09
CA PRO A 11 -7.82 24.94 -8.34
C PRO A 11 -7.45 25.98 -9.40
N PRO A 12 -6.65 25.62 -10.43
CA PRO A 12 -6.08 26.59 -11.38
C PRO A 12 -7.11 27.37 -12.20
N THR A 13 -8.31 26.82 -12.34
CA THR A 13 -9.46 27.39 -13.04
C THR A 13 -10.25 28.37 -12.18
N ALA A 14 -10.09 28.35 -10.86
CA ALA A 14 -10.87 29.14 -9.92
C ALA A 14 -10.17 30.45 -9.50
N ASP A 15 -10.96 31.50 -9.27
CA ASP A 15 -10.49 32.75 -8.69
C ASP A 15 -10.26 32.60 -7.19
N ALA A 16 -8.98 32.63 -6.81
CA ALA A 16 -8.54 32.53 -5.42
C ALA A 16 -9.02 33.70 -4.54
N ALA A 17 -9.38 34.87 -5.11
CA ALA A 17 -9.97 35.97 -4.35
C ALA A 17 -11.42 35.65 -3.97
N SER A 18 -12.23 35.19 -4.94
CA SER A 18 -13.63 34.81 -4.74
C SER A 18 -13.81 33.59 -3.83
N LEU A 19 -12.85 32.65 -3.78
CA LEU A 19 -12.91 31.44 -2.93
C LEU A 19 -12.10 31.54 -1.62
N LYS A 20 -11.59 32.73 -1.24
CA LYS A 20 -10.74 32.91 -0.05
C LYS A 20 -11.33 32.33 1.25
N ASP A 21 -12.63 32.56 1.45
CA ASP A 21 -13.36 32.13 2.64
C ASP A 21 -14.15 30.82 2.41
N PHE A 22 -13.91 30.13 1.30
CA PHE A 22 -14.48 28.81 1.00
C PHE A 22 -13.49 27.69 1.34
N GLY A 23 -13.97 26.65 2.03
CA GLY A 23 -13.26 25.40 2.27
C GLY A 23 -12.12 25.45 3.29
N ARG A 24 -12.17 24.60 4.34
CA ARG A 24 -11.00 24.35 5.22
C ARG A 24 -10.70 22.86 5.36
N GLU A 25 -9.43 22.50 5.32
CA GLU A 25 -8.94 21.23 5.87
C GLU A 25 -8.88 21.35 7.40
N VAL A 26 -9.46 20.38 8.10
CA VAL A 26 -9.57 20.35 9.57
C VAL A 26 -8.67 19.24 10.10
N LYS A 27 -7.83 19.56 11.09
CA LYS A 27 -6.84 18.63 11.64
C LYS A 27 -6.89 18.56 13.17
N GLY A 28 -6.37 17.46 13.71
CA GLY A 28 -6.23 17.24 15.15
C GLY A 28 -7.50 16.76 15.85
N VAL A 29 -8.57 16.45 15.10
CA VAL A 29 -9.83 15.90 15.62
C VAL A 29 -10.34 14.75 14.76
N ASN A 30 -10.91 13.72 15.39
CA ASN A 30 -11.59 12.64 14.69
C ASN A 30 -13.10 12.98 14.59
N PRO A 31 -13.67 13.16 13.38
CA PRO A 31 -15.09 13.46 13.20
C PRO A 31 -16.05 12.39 13.73
N GLY A 32 -15.60 11.15 13.92
CA GLY A 32 -16.40 10.05 14.51
C GLY A 32 -16.39 10.01 16.04
N ALA A 33 -15.65 10.89 16.71
CA ALA A 33 -15.47 10.91 18.16
C ALA A 33 -15.17 12.33 18.71
N LEU A 34 -15.96 13.33 18.28
CA LEU A 34 -15.82 14.71 18.74
C LEU A 34 -16.38 14.91 20.16
N SER A 35 -15.65 15.63 21.03
CA SER A 35 -16.23 16.15 22.27
C SER A 35 -17.29 17.23 21.97
N PRO A 36 -18.21 17.57 22.91
CA PRO A 36 -19.19 18.64 22.69
C PRO A 36 -18.57 19.99 22.32
N GLU A 37 -17.40 20.31 22.89
CA GLU A 37 -16.64 21.52 22.62
C GLU A 37 -16.00 21.49 21.22
N GLN A 38 -15.38 20.36 20.86
CA GLN A 38 -14.81 20.15 19.53
C GLN A 38 -15.88 20.14 18.45
N PHE A 39 -17.05 19.56 18.73
CA PHE A 39 -18.19 19.59 17.82
C PHE A 39 -18.69 21.02 17.61
N LYS A 40 -18.77 21.85 18.67
CA LYS A 40 -19.14 23.26 18.53
C LYS A 40 -18.13 24.03 17.67
N GLU A 41 -16.84 23.78 17.84
CA GLU A 41 -15.80 24.42 17.01
C GLU A 41 -15.89 23.94 15.55
N VAL A 42 -16.05 22.63 15.29
CA VAL A 42 -16.32 22.08 13.95
C VAL A 42 -17.60 22.64 13.32
N HIS A 43 -18.65 22.82 14.11
CA HIS A 43 -19.90 23.44 13.69
C HIS A 43 -19.65 24.88 13.20
N ASP A 44 -19.07 25.72 14.04
CA ASP A 44 -18.85 27.14 13.70
C ASP A 44 -17.88 27.29 12.52
N LEU A 45 -16.91 26.38 12.37
CA LEU A 45 -16.02 26.30 11.21
C LEU A 45 -16.77 25.93 9.91
N LEU A 46 -17.71 24.98 9.94
CA LEU A 46 -18.48 24.60 8.76
C LEU A 46 -19.35 25.76 8.29
N TYR A 47 -20.06 26.40 9.20
CA TYR A 47 -20.92 27.54 8.87
C TYR A 47 -20.10 28.76 8.42
N LYS A 48 -18.85 28.92 8.87
CA LYS A 48 -17.96 30.00 8.43
C LYS A 48 -17.37 29.78 7.04
N TYR A 49 -17.06 28.54 6.67
CA TYR A 49 -16.28 28.23 5.46
C TYR A 49 -16.99 27.35 4.41
N GLY A 50 -18.24 26.94 4.66
CA GLY A 50 -19.12 26.22 3.72
C GLY A 50 -18.78 24.74 3.49
N ALA A 51 -17.49 24.37 3.52
CA ALA A 51 -17.02 23.01 3.36
C ALA A 51 -15.85 22.72 4.31
N LEU A 52 -15.86 21.55 4.95
CA LEU A 52 -14.76 21.04 5.78
C LEU A 52 -14.25 19.73 5.21
N LEU A 53 -12.93 19.61 5.05
CA LEU A 53 -12.25 18.41 4.61
C LEU A 53 -11.51 17.79 5.79
N PHE A 54 -11.93 16.60 6.19
CA PHE A 54 -11.23 15.76 7.13
C PHE A 54 -10.44 14.72 6.31
N ARG A 55 -9.12 14.70 6.45
CA ARG A 55 -8.26 13.71 5.79
C ARG A 55 -7.87 12.61 6.76
N ASP A 56 -7.62 11.43 6.20
CA ASP A 56 -7.05 10.28 6.93
C ASP A 56 -7.92 9.88 8.14
N VAL A 57 -9.24 10.03 7.98
CA VAL A 57 -10.27 9.62 8.94
C VAL A 57 -10.93 8.34 8.46
N ASP A 58 -11.08 7.39 9.36
CA ASP A 58 -11.93 6.22 9.16
C ASP A 58 -13.22 6.38 9.96
N LEU A 59 -14.35 6.10 9.34
CA LEU A 59 -15.69 6.30 9.88
C LEU A 59 -16.56 5.10 9.54
N THR A 60 -17.14 4.47 10.56
CA THR A 60 -18.25 3.54 10.32
C THR A 60 -19.51 4.31 9.85
N PRO A 61 -20.47 3.65 9.17
CA PRO A 61 -21.76 4.25 8.84
C PRO A 61 -22.48 4.84 10.07
N GLU A 62 -22.37 4.21 11.23
CA GLU A 62 -22.93 4.74 12.48
C GLU A 62 -22.25 6.05 12.91
N GLN A 63 -20.93 6.15 12.78
CA GLN A 63 -20.18 7.37 13.12
C GLN A 63 -20.45 8.50 12.13
N GLN A 64 -20.51 8.20 10.83
CA GLN A 64 -20.90 9.18 9.81
C GLN A 64 -22.32 9.70 10.04
N TYR A 65 -23.26 8.80 10.36
CA TYR A 65 -24.63 9.16 10.72
C TYR A 65 -24.69 9.97 12.03
N ALA A 66 -23.96 9.58 13.07
CA ALA A 66 -23.91 10.29 14.35
C ALA A 66 -23.38 11.73 14.19
N LEU A 67 -22.31 11.91 13.42
CA LEU A 67 -21.79 13.25 13.06
C LEU A 67 -22.87 14.08 12.35
N THR A 68 -23.53 13.50 11.35
CA THR A 68 -24.60 14.18 10.60
C THR A 68 -25.77 14.56 11.51
N LYS A 69 -26.19 13.66 12.40
CA LYS A 69 -27.27 13.88 13.37
C LYS A 69 -26.90 14.90 14.46
N ALA A 70 -25.63 15.07 14.79
CA ALA A 70 -25.19 16.11 15.72
C ALA A 70 -25.45 17.53 15.18
N PHE A 71 -25.38 17.74 13.86
CA PHE A 71 -25.73 19.02 13.22
C PHE A 71 -27.24 19.28 13.18
N ASP A 72 -28.06 18.22 13.11
CA ASP A 72 -29.52 18.35 13.10
C ASP A 72 -30.24 17.33 14.00
N PRO A 73 -30.19 17.49 15.35
CA PRO A 73 -30.69 16.47 16.27
C PRO A 73 -32.18 16.14 16.15
N ALA A 74 -32.97 17.08 15.59
CA ALA A 74 -34.41 16.93 15.36
C ALA A 74 -34.76 16.13 14.09
N SER A 75 -33.78 15.79 13.25
CA SER A 75 -34.00 15.03 12.02
C SER A 75 -33.63 13.55 12.20
N GLU A 76 -34.63 12.69 11.98
CA GLU A 76 -34.48 11.23 12.06
C GLU A 76 -34.46 10.55 10.68
N SER A 77 -34.75 11.30 9.62
CA SER A 77 -34.85 10.83 8.24
C SER A 77 -34.30 11.89 7.28
N TYR A 78 -33.11 11.63 6.73
CA TYR A 78 -32.43 12.54 5.81
C TYR A 78 -32.76 12.21 4.35
N GLY A 79 -33.05 13.24 3.56
CA GLY A 79 -33.15 13.18 2.09
C GLY A 79 -34.34 12.40 1.51
N HIS A 80 -34.42 11.09 1.73
CA HIS A 80 -35.19 10.17 0.87
C HIS A 80 -36.04 9.08 1.55
N GLY A 81 -36.25 9.17 2.87
CA GLY A 81 -37.30 8.43 3.59
C GLY A 81 -37.11 6.91 3.69
N ASN A 82 -36.79 6.42 4.89
CA ASN A 82 -36.64 4.97 5.12
C ASN A 82 -37.95 4.21 4.83
N LYS A 83 -37.86 3.18 3.97
CA LYS A 83 -38.87 2.12 3.70
C LYS A 83 -40.27 2.48 3.19
N LYS A 84 -40.74 3.74 3.24
CA LYS A 84 -42.05 4.10 2.64
C LYS A 84 -42.01 4.26 1.11
N THR A 85 -40.83 4.44 0.52
CA THR A 85 -40.65 4.74 -0.91
C THR A 85 -40.40 3.52 -1.80
N GLU A 86 -40.32 2.31 -1.22
CA GLU A 86 -40.08 1.03 -1.95
C GLU A 86 -41.19 0.68 -2.96
N GLY A 87 -42.34 1.37 -2.91
CA GLY A 87 -43.45 1.18 -3.85
C GLY A 87 -43.37 1.95 -5.17
N GLN A 88 -42.52 2.98 -5.31
CA GLN A 88 -42.63 3.94 -6.42
C GLN A 88 -41.53 3.82 -7.49
N LYS A 89 -41.73 2.89 -8.43
CA LYS A 89 -40.88 2.62 -9.61
C LYS A 89 -40.71 3.77 -10.62
N LYS A 90 -41.22 4.98 -10.35
CA LYS A 90 -41.17 6.16 -11.24
C LYS A 90 -40.18 7.26 -10.82
N SER A 91 -39.49 7.14 -9.68
CA SER A 91 -38.55 8.17 -9.21
C SER A 91 -37.18 8.07 -9.92
N ILE A 92 -36.73 9.20 -10.48
CA ILE A 92 -35.41 9.39 -11.13
C ILE A 92 -34.19 9.14 -10.22
N LEU A 93 -34.37 9.06 -8.89
CA LEU A 93 -33.28 8.81 -7.92
C LEU A 93 -33.09 7.32 -7.58
N HIS A 94 -34.07 6.46 -7.88
CA HIS A 94 -34.11 5.08 -7.41
C HIS A 94 -33.05 4.12 -8.02
N PRO A 95 -32.51 4.31 -9.24
CA PRO A 95 -31.56 3.34 -9.82
C PRO A 95 -30.17 3.32 -9.16
N ASP A 96 -29.68 4.49 -8.74
CA ASP A 96 -28.23 4.76 -8.60
C ASP A 96 -27.70 4.67 -7.15
N LEU A 97 -28.60 4.53 -6.17
CA LEU A 97 -28.30 4.50 -4.73
C LEU A 97 -28.43 3.07 -4.17
N LYS A 98 -27.58 2.69 -3.20
CA LYS A 98 -27.70 1.42 -2.45
C LYS A 98 -27.62 1.66 -0.94
N THR A 99 -28.72 1.43 -0.23
CA THR A 99 -28.82 1.64 1.21
C THR A 99 -27.98 0.64 2.01
N ILE A 100 -27.25 1.10 3.02
CA ILE A 100 -26.52 0.23 3.95
C ILE A 100 -27.51 -0.47 4.89
N PRO A 101 -27.56 -1.82 4.96
CA PRO A 101 -28.57 -2.53 5.75
C PRO A 101 -28.58 -2.20 7.24
N ARG A 102 -27.40 -1.99 7.83
CA ARG A 102 -27.23 -1.71 9.27
C ARG A 102 -27.54 -0.26 9.67
N VAL A 103 -27.34 0.70 8.78
CA VAL A 103 -27.64 2.13 8.98
C VAL A 103 -28.33 2.66 7.73
N GLN A 104 -29.67 2.60 7.72
CA GLN A 104 -30.46 2.87 6.50
C GLN A 104 -30.40 4.34 6.05
N GLN A 105 -29.93 5.23 6.93
CA GLN A 105 -29.65 6.64 6.63
C GLN A 105 -28.35 6.85 5.83
N VAL A 106 -27.49 5.83 5.70
CA VAL A 106 -26.25 5.89 4.91
C VAL A 106 -26.44 5.12 3.60
N GLN A 107 -25.97 5.71 2.50
CA GLN A 107 -26.14 5.19 1.14
C GLN A 107 -24.80 5.12 0.41
N LEU A 108 -24.58 4.00 -0.27
CA LEU A 108 -23.45 3.76 -1.15
C LEU A 108 -23.77 4.23 -2.57
N ILE A 109 -22.87 5.03 -3.14
CA ILE A 109 -22.95 5.63 -4.49
C ILE A 109 -21.62 5.38 -5.20
N GLY A 110 -21.63 5.11 -6.50
CA GLY A 110 -20.40 4.87 -7.26
C GLY A 110 -20.65 4.38 -8.68
N ASN A 111 -19.66 3.69 -9.26
CA ASN A 111 -19.76 3.10 -10.59
C ASN A 111 -19.16 1.69 -10.62
N GLY A 112 -19.82 0.75 -11.28
CA GLY A 112 -19.40 -0.65 -11.35
C GLY A 112 -19.87 -1.48 -10.16
N THR A 113 -19.37 -2.70 -10.04
CA THR A 113 -19.81 -3.63 -8.98
C THR A 113 -18.87 -3.59 -7.78
N VAL A 114 -19.43 -3.35 -6.60
CA VAL A 114 -18.77 -3.50 -5.30
C VAL A 114 -19.26 -4.81 -4.66
N TYR A 115 -18.37 -5.52 -3.97
CA TYR A 115 -18.67 -6.78 -3.29
C TYR A 115 -18.35 -6.66 -1.80
N ASP A 116 -19.10 -7.38 -0.97
CA ASP A 116 -18.90 -7.52 0.48
C ASP A 116 -18.66 -6.21 1.26
N HIS A 117 -19.35 -5.12 0.88
CA HIS A 117 -19.22 -3.82 1.51
C HIS A 117 -20.41 -3.54 2.44
N GLU A 118 -20.13 -3.35 3.74
CA GLU A 118 -21.11 -2.83 4.70
C GLU A 118 -22.42 -3.63 4.82
N GLY A 119 -22.34 -4.96 4.64
CA GLY A 119 -23.48 -5.86 4.64
C GLY A 119 -24.15 -6.08 3.27
N LEU A 120 -23.64 -5.45 2.21
CA LEU A 120 -24.05 -5.69 0.82
C LEU A 120 -23.09 -6.69 0.16
N ALA A 121 -23.53 -7.93 -0.05
CA ALA A 121 -22.73 -8.99 -0.68
C ALA A 121 -22.35 -8.68 -2.14
N GLU A 122 -23.31 -8.19 -2.95
CA GLU A 122 -23.06 -7.63 -4.29
C GLU A 122 -23.89 -6.35 -4.46
N ALA A 123 -23.21 -5.21 -4.68
CA ALA A 123 -23.81 -3.92 -4.97
C ALA A 123 -23.39 -3.45 -6.37
N LYS A 124 -24.28 -3.60 -7.35
CA LYS A 124 -24.11 -3.00 -8.69
C LYS A 124 -24.46 -1.52 -8.62
N LEU A 125 -23.44 -0.68 -8.69
CA LEU A 125 -23.53 0.78 -8.70
C LEU A 125 -23.47 1.29 -10.13
N LYS A 126 -24.24 2.33 -10.42
CA LYS A 126 -24.26 3.01 -11.70
C LYS A 126 -24.06 4.50 -11.43
N HIS A 127 -23.07 5.10 -12.08
CA HIS A 127 -22.86 6.54 -11.90
C HIS A 127 -23.95 7.33 -12.65
N PRO A 128 -24.62 8.30 -12.00
CA PRO A 128 -25.50 9.23 -12.68
C PRO A 128 -24.72 9.99 -13.77
N SER A 129 -25.29 10.13 -14.96
CA SER A 129 -24.66 10.80 -16.10
C SER A 129 -25.62 11.75 -16.76
N HIS A 130 -25.12 12.85 -17.32
CA HIS A 130 -25.92 13.80 -18.08
C HIS A 130 -26.72 13.10 -19.21
N THR A 131 -26.20 12.00 -19.77
CA THR A 131 -26.86 11.22 -20.83
C THR A 131 -28.18 10.58 -20.41
N THR A 132 -28.49 10.43 -19.12
CA THR A 132 -29.77 9.87 -18.66
C THR A 132 -30.84 10.91 -18.34
N PHE A 133 -30.49 12.19 -18.23
CA PHE A 133 -31.36 13.22 -17.66
C PHE A 133 -31.41 14.54 -18.45
N HIS A 134 -30.42 14.83 -19.30
CA HIS A 134 -30.39 16.04 -20.12
C HIS A 134 -31.09 15.83 -21.47
N LYS A 135 -31.70 16.89 -22.02
CA LYS A 135 -32.37 16.85 -23.33
C LYS A 135 -31.39 16.59 -24.47
N THR A 136 -30.27 17.31 -24.43
CA THR A 136 -29.15 17.11 -25.35
C THR A 136 -28.04 16.35 -24.63
N ARG A 137 -27.28 15.55 -25.37
CA ARG A 137 -26.18 14.75 -24.84
C ARG A 137 -24.89 15.21 -25.51
N VAL A 138 -23.76 15.05 -24.82
CA VAL A 138 -22.45 15.12 -25.49
C VAL A 138 -22.41 13.98 -26.52
N SER A 139 -21.83 14.22 -27.70
CA SER A 139 -21.73 13.18 -28.73
C SER A 139 -20.79 12.06 -28.26
N GLU A 140 -20.97 10.82 -28.72
CA GLU A 140 -20.03 9.73 -28.38
C GLU A 140 -18.58 10.05 -28.80
N GLU A 141 -18.43 10.82 -29.89
CA GLU A 141 -17.14 11.31 -30.36
C GLU A 141 -16.51 12.32 -29.37
N ASP A 142 -17.31 13.21 -28.79
CA ASP A 142 -16.84 14.20 -27.82
C ASP A 142 -16.67 13.62 -26.41
N GLU A 143 -17.51 12.66 -26.00
CA GLU A 143 -17.27 11.87 -24.78
C GLU A 143 -15.96 11.08 -24.89
N ALA A 144 -15.66 10.50 -26.06
CA ALA A 144 -14.36 9.87 -26.33
C ALA A 144 -13.18 10.85 -26.33
N LYS A 145 -13.40 12.13 -26.71
CA LYS A 145 -12.43 13.22 -26.52
C LYS A 145 -12.31 13.69 -25.06
N GLY A 146 -13.13 13.18 -24.15
CA GLY A 146 -13.12 13.48 -22.72
C GLY A 146 -14.01 14.65 -22.30
N TYR A 147 -14.92 15.10 -23.15
CA TYR A 147 -15.96 16.05 -22.75
C TYR A 147 -17.04 15.36 -21.90
N THR A 148 -17.63 16.11 -20.99
CA THR A 148 -18.78 15.68 -20.18
C THR A 148 -19.61 16.90 -19.80
N ARG A 149 -20.67 16.71 -19.01
CA ARG A 149 -21.49 17.78 -18.42
C ARG A 149 -21.78 17.45 -16.95
N TYR A 150 -22.15 18.45 -16.15
CA TYR A 150 -22.70 18.18 -14.82
C TYR A 150 -23.97 17.35 -14.93
N TYR A 151 -24.09 16.30 -14.12
CA TYR A 151 -25.36 15.57 -14.03
C TYR A 151 -26.49 16.48 -13.53
N ARG A 152 -26.36 17.02 -12.31
CA ARG A 152 -27.30 17.97 -11.72
C ARG A 152 -26.67 18.78 -10.59
N TRP A 153 -26.86 20.10 -10.56
CA TRP A 153 -26.62 20.92 -9.37
C TRP A 153 -27.79 20.77 -8.39
N HIS A 154 -27.50 20.44 -7.14
CA HIS A 154 -28.54 20.08 -6.16
C HIS A 154 -28.13 20.37 -4.71
N ILE A 155 -29.11 20.20 -3.83
CA ILE A 155 -29.02 20.14 -2.37
C ILE A 155 -29.80 18.86 -1.99
N ASP A 156 -29.30 18.05 -1.07
CA ASP A 156 -29.85 16.70 -0.78
C ASP A 156 -31.19 16.72 -0.02
N ALA A 157 -32.27 17.09 -0.69
CA ALA A 157 -33.57 17.35 -0.06
C ALA A 157 -34.73 16.65 -0.78
N ALA A 158 -35.70 16.14 -0.01
CA ALA A 158 -36.97 15.64 -0.54
C ALA A 158 -37.81 16.74 -1.19
N LEU A 159 -37.79 17.94 -0.59
CA LEU A 159 -38.54 19.15 -0.97
C LEU A 159 -40.08 18.99 -0.92
N TYR A 160 -40.56 17.86 -0.40
CA TYR A 160 -41.94 17.55 -0.04
C TYR A 160 -41.91 16.68 1.22
N ASP A 161 -42.77 16.96 2.19
CA ASP A 161 -42.84 16.37 3.55
C ASP A 161 -41.58 16.58 4.42
N LEU A 162 -40.38 16.25 3.93
CA LEU A 162 -39.09 16.46 4.59
C LEU A 162 -38.40 17.76 4.11
N SER A 163 -37.78 18.47 5.04
CA SER A 163 -36.95 19.65 4.77
C SER A 163 -35.52 19.26 4.34
N PRO A 164 -34.74 20.15 3.70
CA PRO A 164 -33.31 19.93 3.45
C PRO A 164 -32.53 19.70 4.75
N PRO A 165 -31.50 18.82 4.74
CA PRO A 165 -30.56 18.68 5.85
C PRO A 165 -29.73 19.95 6.02
N LYS A 166 -29.27 20.20 7.26
CA LYS A 166 -28.30 21.28 7.54
C LYS A 166 -26.90 21.00 7.01
N VAL A 167 -26.54 19.71 6.84
CA VAL A 167 -25.23 19.27 6.34
C VAL A 167 -25.36 17.95 5.57
N THR A 168 -24.57 17.78 4.51
CA THR A 168 -24.31 16.48 3.88
C THR A 168 -22.89 16.04 4.24
N THR A 169 -22.73 14.77 4.66
CA THR A 169 -21.42 14.15 4.84
C THR A 169 -21.12 13.23 3.66
N LEU A 170 -19.99 13.45 2.97
CA LEU A 170 -19.50 12.58 1.90
C LEU A 170 -18.24 11.86 2.37
N TYR A 171 -18.27 10.53 2.40
CA TYR A 171 -17.13 9.69 2.75
C TYR A 171 -16.57 8.97 1.52
N GLY A 172 -15.30 9.24 1.20
CA GLY A 172 -14.67 8.78 -0.04
C GLY A 172 -14.08 7.38 0.07
N VAL A 173 -14.90 6.35 -0.19
CA VAL A 173 -14.46 4.93 -0.13
C VAL A 173 -13.44 4.59 -1.22
N THR A 174 -13.65 5.04 -2.47
CA THR A 174 -12.71 4.86 -3.58
C THR A 174 -12.97 5.93 -4.65
N VAL A 175 -11.95 6.71 -5.01
CA VAL A 175 -12.04 7.79 -6.01
C VAL A 175 -11.50 7.29 -7.37
N PRO A 176 -12.25 7.44 -8.48
CA PRO A 176 -11.83 6.92 -9.78
C PRO A 176 -10.64 7.70 -10.36
N ALA A 177 -9.73 6.99 -11.05
CA ALA A 177 -8.49 7.56 -11.56
C ALA A 177 -8.39 7.43 -13.09
N GLY A 178 -8.09 8.54 -13.77
CA GLY A 178 -7.97 8.59 -15.22
C GLY A 178 -7.67 10.00 -15.74
N PRO A 179 -7.84 10.27 -17.04
CA PRO A 179 -7.63 11.61 -17.58
C PRO A 179 -8.67 12.58 -17.06
N HIS A 180 -8.30 13.86 -16.96
CA HIS A 180 -9.28 14.91 -16.65
C HIS A 180 -10.35 14.97 -17.75
N GLN A 181 -11.57 15.26 -17.33
CA GLN A 181 -12.70 15.54 -18.22
C GLN A 181 -12.91 17.05 -18.33
N THR A 182 -13.36 17.49 -19.50
CA THR A 182 -13.76 18.88 -19.72
C THR A 182 -15.28 18.97 -19.60
N VAL A 183 -15.77 19.60 -18.53
CA VAL A 183 -17.19 19.86 -18.32
C VAL A 183 -17.59 21.03 -19.22
N ARG A 184 -18.42 20.76 -20.23
CA ARG A 184 -19.03 21.77 -21.09
C ARG A 184 -20.35 22.26 -20.51
N TYR A 185 -20.61 23.55 -20.65
CA TYR A 185 -21.84 24.16 -20.15
C TYR A 185 -22.94 24.20 -21.22
N ASP A 186 -22.56 24.32 -22.51
CA ASP A 186 -23.43 24.16 -23.69
C ASP A 186 -24.77 24.94 -23.65
N ASP A 187 -24.75 26.11 -23.01
CA ASP A 187 -25.85 27.06 -22.84
C ASP A 187 -25.70 28.33 -23.71
N GLY A 188 -24.72 28.35 -24.60
CA GLY A 188 -24.36 29.49 -25.44
C GLY A 188 -23.30 30.43 -24.86
N THR A 189 -22.85 30.25 -23.62
CA THR A 189 -21.75 31.05 -23.03
C THR A 189 -20.37 30.69 -23.56
N GLY A 190 -20.18 29.42 -23.96
CA GLY A 190 -18.85 28.86 -24.26
C GLY A 190 -18.03 28.47 -23.01
N ASP A 191 -18.63 28.49 -21.81
CA ASP A 191 -17.95 28.06 -20.58
C ASP A 191 -17.54 26.57 -20.65
N GLU A 192 -16.29 26.30 -20.26
CA GLU A 192 -15.74 24.96 -20.04
C GLU A 192 -14.93 24.91 -18.73
N LEU A 193 -14.97 23.77 -18.02
CA LEU A 193 -14.18 23.54 -16.81
C LEU A 193 -13.46 22.19 -16.86
N GLU A 194 -12.14 22.19 -16.74
CA GLU A 194 -11.35 20.96 -16.57
C GLU A 194 -11.48 20.41 -15.14
N VAL A 195 -11.87 19.13 -14.99
CA VAL A 195 -12.03 18.44 -13.70
C VAL A 195 -11.40 17.03 -13.73
N PRO A 196 -10.85 16.54 -12.61
CA PRO A 196 -10.46 15.12 -12.50
C PRO A 196 -11.67 14.17 -12.54
N LEU A 197 -11.45 12.88 -12.79
CA LEU A 197 -12.53 11.88 -12.80
C LEU A 197 -13.20 11.76 -11.42
N GLY A 198 -14.53 11.61 -11.42
CA GLY A 198 -15.32 11.42 -10.20
C GLY A 198 -15.27 12.62 -9.24
N THR A 199 -14.99 13.81 -9.76
CA THR A 199 -14.93 15.04 -8.95
C THR A 199 -16.31 15.48 -8.50
N THR A 200 -16.51 15.62 -7.19
CA THR A 200 -17.58 16.46 -6.65
C THR A 200 -17.19 17.93 -6.82
N ALA A 201 -17.99 18.67 -7.58
CA ALA A 201 -17.83 20.10 -7.78
C ALA A 201 -18.66 20.87 -6.73
N PHE A 202 -18.06 21.86 -6.10
CA PHE A 202 -18.73 22.71 -5.11
C PHE A 202 -18.80 24.17 -5.55
N ILE A 203 -19.83 24.87 -5.06
CA ILE A 203 -20.05 26.31 -5.18
C ILE A 203 -20.48 26.87 -3.81
N ASP A 204 -20.26 28.17 -3.59
CA ASP A 204 -20.70 28.85 -2.38
C ASP A 204 -21.98 29.66 -2.59
N GLY A 205 -23.02 29.36 -1.80
CA GLY A 205 -24.29 30.08 -1.79
C GLY A 205 -24.17 31.53 -1.32
N LYS A 206 -23.18 31.88 -0.48
CA LYS A 206 -22.93 33.28 -0.10
C LYS A 206 -22.36 34.04 -1.30
N THR A 207 -21.30 33.55 -1.93
CA THR A 207 -20.78 34.12 -3.18
C THR A 207 -21.86 34.21 -4.26
N MET A 208 -22.74 33.21 -4.39
CA MET A 208 -23.90 33.27 -5.31
C MET A 208 -24.82 34.46 -5.02
N PHE A 209 -25.12 34.77 -3.75
CA PHE A 209 -25.88 35.97 -3.39
C PHE A 209 -25.07 37.25 -3.60
N ASP A 210 -23.80 37.28 -3.19
CA ASP A 210 -22.94 38.46 -3.22
C ASP A 210 -22.65 38.97 -4.64
N ILE A 211 -22.61 38.10 -5.66
CA ILE A 211 -22.41 38.50 -7.05
C ILE A 211 -23.71 38.96 -7.77
N LEU A 212 -24.88 38.81 -7.15
CA LEU A 212 -26.13 39.27 -7.77
C LEU A 212 -26.15 40.81 -7.90
N PRO A 213 -26.66 41.33 -9.04
CA PRO A 213 -27.04 42.74 -9.18
C PRO A 213 -28.00 43.21 -8.07
N PRO A 214 -27.97 44.50 -7.66
CA PRO A 214 -28.79 45.02 -6.57
C PRO A 214 -30.30 44.75 -6.72
N GLU A 215 -30.82 44.84 -7.94
CA GLU A 215 -32.21 44.56 -8.28
C GLU A 215 -32.57 43.07 -8.10
N LEU A 216 -31.66 42.15 -8.43
CA LEU A 216 -31.86 40.71 -8.20
C LEU A 216 -31.65 40.32 -6.73
N LYS A 217 -30.77 41.01 -5.99
CA LYS A 217 -30.67 40.87 -4.52
C LYS A 217 -31.98 41.27 -3.84
N SER A 218 -32.58 42.39 -4.26
CA SER A 218 -33.87 42.86 -3.74
C SER A 218 -35.00 41.84 -3.97
N VAL A 219 -35.02 41.18 -5.12
CA VAL A 219 -35.97 40.08 -5.38
C VAL A 219 -35.63 38.89 -4.49
N ALA A 220 -34.38 38.41 -4.49
CA ALA A 220 -33.98 37.21 -3.76
C ALA A 220 -34.29 37.25 -2.24
N VAL A 221 -34.19 38.40 -1.58
CA VAL A 221 -34.54 38.53 -0.15
C VAL A 221 -36.04 38.64 0.12
N ARG A 222 -36.85 38.99 -0.89
CA ARG A 222 -38.32 39.08 -0.82
C ARG A 222 -39.04 37.85 -1.36
N THR A 223 -38.34 36.93 -2.02
CA THR A 223 -38.94 35.76 -2.67
C THR A 223 -38.98 34.54 -1.76
N LYS A 224 -40.16 33.92 -1.68
CA LYS A 224 -40.37 32.56 -1.19
C LYS A 224 -40.57 31.64 -2.38
N VAL A 225 -39.92 30.48 -2.32
CA VAL A 225 -39.89 29.44 -3.35
C VAL A 225 -40.85 28.34 -2.92
N LYS A 226 -41.87 28.05 -3.73
CA LYS A 226 -42.79 26.92 -3.52
C LYS A 226 -42.41 25.77 -4.44
N TYR A 227 -42.20 24.61 -3.85
CA TYR A 227 -41.85 23.39 -4.57
C TYR A 227 -43.11 22.62 -5.00
N SER A 228 -43.01 21.81 -6.05
CA SER A 228 -44.11 20.92 -6.45
C SER A 228 -44.32 19.79 -5.43
N PRO A 229 -45.55 19.27 -5.22
CA PRO A 229 -45.76 17.97 -4.57
C PRO A 229 -44.96 16.87 -5.29
N HIS A 230 -44.37 15.94 -4.52
CA HIS A 230 -43.52 14.85 -5.05
C HIS A 230 -42.55 15.30 -6.18
N PRO A 231 -41.66 16.29 -5.94
CA PRO A 231 -41.05 17.08 -7.02
C PRO A 231 -40.19 16.24 -7.97
N TYR A 232 -39.56 15.16 -7.48
CA TYR A 232 -38.80 14.21 -8.29
C TYR A 232 -39.66 13.27 -9.16
N VAL A 233 -40.96 13.13 -8.87
CA VAL A 233 -41.92 12.43 -9.74
C VAL A 233 -42.51 13.42 -10.73
N TRP A 234 -42.90 14.62 -10.26
CA TRP A 234 -43.43 15.71 -11.08
C TRP A 234 -42.54 16.07 -12.27
N MET A 235 -41.24 16.27 -12.05
CA MET A 235 -40.29 16.61 -13.11
C MET A 235 -39.73 15.39 -13.87
N ALA A 236 -40.11 14.16 -13.54
CA ALA A 236 -39.51 12.95 -14.10
C ALA A 236 -39.60 12.82 -15.64
N PRO A 237 -40.67 13.30 -16.34
CA PRO A 237 -40.71 13.24 -17.80
C PRO A 237 -40.06 14.45 -18.49
N ALA A 238 -39.66 15.48 -17.74
CA ALA A 238 -39.00 16.68 -18.25
C ALA A 238 -37.47 16.56 -18.17
N HIS A 239 -36.76 17.29 -19.04
CA HIS A 239 -35.30 17.14 -19.16
C HIS A 239 -34.51 18.29 -18.54
N ALA A 240 -33.32 17.98 -18.02
CA ALA A 240 -32.41 18.99 -17.50
C ALA A 240 -31.73 19.83 -18.60
N LEU A 241 -31.37 21.06 -18.21
CA LEU A 241 -30.51 21.96 -18.97
C LEU A 241 -29.08 21.37 -19.13
N PRO A 242 -28.35 21.66 -20.22
CA PRO A 242 -26.98 21.18 -20.45
C PRO A 242 -25.99 21.48 -19.32
N THR A 243 -26.20 22.56 -18.58
CA THR A 243 -25.41 22.93 -17.39
C THR A 243 -25.71 22.10 -16.13
N GLY A 244 -26.73 21.23 -16.16
CA GLY A 244 -27.26 20.53 -14.99
C GLY A 244 -27.98 21.43 -13.98
N LEU A 245 -28.13 22.73 -14.26
CA LEU A 245 -28.70 23.74 -13.36
C LEU A 245 -30.17 24.00 -13.71
N GLY A 246 -31.07 23.13 -13.25
CA GLY A 246 -32.52 23.24 -13.49
C GLY A 246 -33.03 22.38 -14.65
N ILE A 247 -34.32 22.57 -14.96
CA ILE A 247 -35.11 21.79 -15.94
C ILE A 247 -35.55 22.72 -17.07
N LEU A 248 -35.65 22.19 -18.28
CA LEU A 248 -36.17 22.89 -19.45
C LEU A 248 -37.70 23.02 -19.38
N SER A 249 -38.23 24.20 -19.68
CA SER A 249 -39.68 24.43 -19.78
C SER A 249 -40.25 23.86 -21.07
N GLU A 250 -40.50 22.55 -21.07
CA GLU A 250 -41.03 21.79 -22.21
C GLU A 250 -42.52 21.48 -22.11
N GLY A 251 -43.15 21.68 -20.94
CA GLY A 251 -44.53 21.27 -20.69
C GLY A 251 -44.71 19.76 -20.58
N LEU A 252 -43.66 19.06 -20.10
CA LEU A 252 -43.63 17.60 -19.91
C LEU A 252 -43.78 17.20 -18.44
N GLU A 253 -43.89 18.17 -17.54
CA GLU A 253 -44.16 17.97 -16.13
C GLU A 253 -45.53 17.30 -15.91
N MET A 254 -45.59 16.35 -14.97
CA MET A 254 -46.85 15.65 -14.69
C MET A 254 -47.91 16.59 -14.12
N SER A 255 -49.17 16.40 -14.51
CA SER A 255 -50.29 17.13 -13.90
C SER A 255 -50.50 16.71 -12.44
N LYS A 256 -51.14 17.56 -11.63
CA LYS A 256 -51.35 17.29 -10.19
C LYS A 256 -52.21 16.04 -9.93
N ASP A 257 -53.01 15.62 -10.90
CA ASP A 257 -53.89 14.44 -10.83
C ASP A 257 -53.16 13.14 -11.19
N GLU A 258 -52.02 13.21 -11.88
CA GLU A 258 -51.17 12.06 -12.22
C GLU A 258 -50.09 11.76 -11.17
N LEU A 259 -49.89 12.69 -10.22
CA LEU A 259 -48.97 12.52 -9.10
C LEU A 259 -49.49 11.47 -8.10
N PRO A 260 -48.60 10.84 -7.31
CA PRO A 260 -49.03 10.09 -6.14
C PRO A 260 -49.82 10.99 -5.18
N GLU A 261 -50.71 10.39 -4.38
CA GLU A 261 -51.52 11.09 -3.38
C GLU A 261 -50.67 12.07 -2.54
N TRP A 262 -51.16 13.30 -2.40
CA TRP A 262 -50.40 14.40 -1.82
C TRP A 262 -51.30 15.38 -1.05
N GLU A 263 -50.70 16.09 -0.11
CA GLU A 263 -51.38 17.08 0.75
C GLU A 263 -50.67 18.43 0.64
N GLU A 264 -51.43 19.53 0.48
CA GLU A 264 -50.88 20.89 0.40
C GLU A 264 -50.09 21.27 1.68
N SER A 265 -50.47 20.73 2.85
CA SER A 265 -49.76 20.90 4.13
C SER A 265 -48.32 20.36 4.13
N LYS A 266 -48.00 19.41 3.23
CA LYS A 266 -46.67 18.80 3.09
C LYS A 266 -45.81 19.48 2.02
N VAL A 267 -46.40 20.36 1.22
CA VAL A 267 -45.69 21.17 0.23
C VAL A 267 -44.75 22.14 0.93
N LYS A 268 -43.50 22.22 0.48
CA LYS A 268 -42.51 23.11 1.08
C LYS A 268 -42.51 24.48 0.41
N VAL A 269 -42.57 25.51 1.24
CA VAL A 269 -42.37 26.91 0.87
C VAL A 269 -41.21 27.44 1.70
N PHE A 270 -40.10 27.81 1.06
CA PHE A 270 -38.88 28.27 1.73
C PHE A 270 -38.44 29.64 1.21
N PRO A 271 -37.80 30.51 2.02
CA PRO A 271 -37.18 31.72 1.51
C PRO A 271 -36.07 31.38 0.50
N MET A 272 -35.93 32.19 -0.55
CA MET A 272 -34.90 32.01 -1.58
C MET A 272 -33.48 32.20 -1.04
N THR A 273 -33.32 33.08 -0.04
CA THR A 273 -32.08 33.25 0.72
C THR A 273 -32.21 32.69 2.14
N TRP A 274 -31.27 31.84 2.54
CA TRP A 274 -31.11 31.41 3.92
C TRP A 274 -30.12 32.32 4.66
N LYS A 275 -30.43 32.68 5.90
CA LYS A 275 -29.54 33.47 6.76
C LYS A 275 -28.69 32.54 7.63
N ASN A 276 -27.38 32.63 7.47
CA ASN A 276 -26.41 31.84 8.21
C ASN A 276 -26.43 32.24 9.70
N PRO A 277 -26.72 31.31 10.64
CA PRO A 277 -26.86 31.64 12.06
C PRO A 277 -25.53 31.99 12.75
N VAL A 278 -24.38 31.60 12.18
CA VAL A 278 -23.05 31.88 12.77
C VAL A 278 -22.46 33.18 12.22
N THR A 279 -22.56 33.40 10.91
CA THR A 279 -21.95 34.59 10.24
C THR A 279 -22.92 35.74 10.01
N GLY A 280 -24.23 35.51 10.08
CA GLY A 280 -25.27 36.46 9.75
C GLY A 280 -25.44 36.74 8.23
N ALA A 281 -24.57 36.18 7.39
CA ALA A 281 -24.59 36.36 5.94
C ALA A 281 -25.82 35.69 5.29
N LEU A 282 -26.25 36.21 4.14
CA LEU A 282 -27.28 35.60 3.31
C LEU A 282 -26.62 34.69 2.27
N HIS A 283 -27.11 33.45 2.19
CA HIS A 283 -26.72 32.48 1.17
C HIS A 283 -27.93 32.23 0.27
N PHE A 284 -27.73 32.27 -1.06
CA PHE A 284 -28.75 31.85 -2.01
C PHE A 284 -28.86 30.32 -1.97
N GLN A 285 -30.03 29.78 -1.63
CA GLN A 285 -30.19 28.35 -1.32
C GLN A 285 -31.48 27.79 -1.92
N VAL A 286 -31.51 27.66 -3.24
CA VAL A 286 -32.63 27.09 -4.00
C VAL A 286 -32.19 25.87 -4.79
N HIS A 287 -33.01 24.80 -4.76
CA HIS A 287 -32.85 23.65 -5.65
C HIS A 287 -33.71 23.86 -6.92
N PRO A 288 -33.14 24.33 -8.05
CA PRO A 288 -33.94 24.87 -9.16
C PRO A 288 -34.91 23.87 -9.80
N CYS A 289 -34.58 22.57 -9.82
CA CYS A 289 -35.36 21.60 -10.59
C CYS A 289 -36.78 21.35 -10.07
N GLY A 290 -37.01 21.45 -8.75
CA GLY A 290 -38.30 21.10 -8.12
C GLY A 290 -39.23 22.29 -7.87
N VAL A 291 -38.86 23.50 -8.31
CA VAL A 291 -39.64 24.72 -8.06
C VAL A 291 -40.84 24.78 -8.99
N ALA A 292 -42.02 25.04 -8.41
CA ALA A 292 -43.26 25.24 -9.15
C ALA A 292 -43.66 26.72 -9.23
N GLU A 293 -43.50 27.48 -8.14
CA GLU A 293 -44.00 28.87 -8.06
C GLU A 293 -43.02 29.76 -7.27
N LEU A 294 -42.97 31.05 -7.60
CA LEU A 294 -42.22 32.07 -6.84
C LEU A 294 -43.18 33.15 -6.30
N LEU A 295 -43.13 33.37 -4.99
CA LEU A 295 -43.95 34.33 -4.26
C LEU A 295 -43.04 35.50 -3.85
N VAL A 296 -43.16 36.65 -4.51
CA VAL A 296 -42.34 37.83 -4.25
C VAL A 296 -43.15 38.84 -3.45
N ASP A 297 -42.78 39.05 -2.18
CA ASP A 297 -43.42 40.06 -1.33
C ASP A 297 -43.15 41.49 -1.88
N PRO A 298 -44.05 42.47 -1.68
CA PRO A 298 -43.84 43.86 -2.10
C PRO A 298 -42.61 44.51 -1.44
N LEU A 299 -42.14 45.62 -2.01
CA LEU A 299 -41.10 46.43 -1.37
C LEU A 299 -41.60 46.98 -0.02
N PRO A 300 -40.74 47.01 1.02
CA PRO A 300 -41.09 47.61 2.30
C PRO A 300 -41.29 49.12 2.16
N GLU A 301 -42.15 49.66 3.02
CA GLU A 301 -42.55 51.07 3.02
C GLU A 301 -41.33 51.99 3.16
N GLY A 302 -41.18 52.94 2.23
CA GLY A 302 -40.01 53.84 2.15
C GLY A 302 -38.84 53.38 1.27
N ALA A 303 -38.88 52.18 0.67
CA ALA A 303 -37.85 51.74 -0.28
C ALA A 303 -37.92 52.47 -1.64
N LYS A 304 -36.77 52.65 -2.30
CA LYS A 304 -36.70 53.23 -3.65
C LYS A 304 -37.35 52.29 -4.67
N ARG A 305 -38.30 52.81 -5.46
CA ARG A 305 -39.05 52.05 -6.48
C ARG A 305 -38.42 52.09 -7.87
N ASP A 306 -37.64 53.11 -8.19
CA ASP A 306 -37.01 53.27 -9.51
C ASP A 306 -36.00 52.14 -9.80
N GLY A 307 -36.17 51.46 -10.94
CA GLY A 307 -35.34 50.33 -11.35
C GLY A 307 -35.56 49.02 -10.58
N ALA A 308 -36.51 48.98 -9.64
CA ALA A 308 -36.78 47.77 -8.86
C ALA A 308 -37.64 46.76 -9.64
N LEU A 309 -37.25 45.48 -9.60
CA LEU A 309 -38.03 44.38 -10.15
C LEU A 309 -39.15 43.99 -9.17
N TYR A 310 -40.37 43.85 -9.68
CA TYR A 310 -41.59 43.52 -8.92
C TYR A 310 -41.79 44.41 -7.67
N PRO A 311 -41.94 45.75 -7.82
CA PRO A 311 -42.01 46.67 -6.70
C PRO A 311 -43.26 46.46 -5.81
N ASP A 312 -44.40 46.14 -6.42
CA ASP A 312 -45.68 45.84 -5.74
C ASP A 312 -45.82 44.35 -5.35
N GLY A 313 -44.75 43.57 -5.50
CA GLY A 313 -44.76 42.12 -5.35
C GLY A 313 -45.24 41.42 -6.63
N THR A 314 -45.18 40.09 -6.64
CA THR A 314 -45.75 39.25 -7.71
C THR A 314 -45.89 37.79 -7.25
N HIS A 315 -46.75 37.03 -7.92
CA HIS A 315 -46.82 35.57 -7.80
C HIS A 315 -46.56 34.98 -9.19
N LEU A 316 -45.35 34.47 -9.41
CA LEU A 316 -44.96 33.83 -10.66
C LEU A 316 -45.40 32.36 -10.60
N THR A 317 -46.39 32.02 -11.43
CA THR A 317 -46.92 30.67 -11.62
C THR A 317 -46.57 30.08 -12.98
N ASP A 318 -46.14 30.90 -13.94
CA ASP A 318 -45.60 30.40 -15.21
C ASP A 318 -44.23 29.74 -14.99
N LEU A 319 -44.12 28.46 -15.33
CA LEU A 319 -42.91 27.67 -15.11
C LEU A 319 -41.70 28.18 -15.91
N LYS A 320 -41.92 28.82 -17.07
CA LYS A 320 -40.83 29.38 -17.87
C LYS A 320 -40.29 30.65 -17.22
N GLU A 321 -41.14 31.58 -16.80
CA GLU A 321 -40.71 32.77 -16.06
C GLU A 321 -40.00 32.42 -14.75
N VAL A 322 -40.54 31.45 -13.99
CA VAL A 322 -39.93 30.93 -12.76
C VAL A 322 -38.53 30.38 -13.01
N ARG A 323 -38.37 29.50 -14.02
CA ARG A 323 -37.08 28.85 -14.31
C ARG A 323 -36.08 29.80 -14.94
N ASP A 324 -36.49 30.69 -15.84
CA ASP A 324 -35.63 31.70 -16.44
C ASP A 324 -35.07 32.66 -15.37
N LEU A 325 -35.90 33.07 -14.39
CA LEU A 325 -35.47 33.94 -13.30
C LEU A 325 -34.47 33.24 -12.37
N LEU A 326 -34.74 31.99 -11.97
CA LEU A 326 -33.83 31.18 -11.15
C LEU A 326 -32.51 30.91 -11.88
N TYR A 327 -32.56 30.57 -13.16
CA TYR A 327 -31.38 30.33 -13.97
C TYR A 327 -30.53 31.60 -14.08
N LYS A 328 -31.15 32.76 -14.36
CA LYS A 328 -30.48 34.07 -14.39
C LYS A 328 -29.78 34.41 -13.07
N MET A 329 -30.35 34.02 -11.92
CA MET A 329 -29.76 34.24 -10.60
C MET A 329 -28.63 33.26 -10.26
N GLN A 330 -28.80 31.96 -10.56
CA GLN A 330 -27.86 30.91 -10.12
C GLN A 330 -26.71 30.67 -11.11
N ARG A 331 -26.92 30.89 -12.41
CA ARG A 331 -25.93 30.59 -13.47
C ARG A 331 -24.59 31.33 -13.32
N PRO A 332 -24.54 32.62 -12.90
CA PRO A 332 -23.28 33.31 -12.68
C PRO A 332 -22.37 32.64 -11.64
N ALA A 333 -22.95 31.97 -10.64
CA ALA A 333 -22.21 31.36 -9.53
C ALA A 333 -21.62 29.98 -9.86
N ILE A 334 -22.14 29.30 -10.89
CA ILE A 334 -21.52 28.07 -11.41
C ILE A 334 -20.49 28.35 -12.52
N ALA A 335 -20.16 29.61 -12.82
CA ALA A 335 -19.12 29.92 -13.81
C ALA A 335 -17.79 29.24 -13.42
N PRO A 336 -16.97 28.75 -14.38
CA PRO A 336 -15.76 27.94 -14.10
C PRO A 336 -14.84 28.52 -13.02
N LYS A 337 -14.73 29.86 -12.93
CA LYS A 337 -13.92 30.57 -11.93
C LYS A 337 -14.42 30.51 -10.49
N LEU A 338 -15.64 30.04 -10.24
CA LEU A 338 -16.26 29.96 -8.91
C LEU A 338 -16.50 28.52 -8.43
N VAL A 339 -16.07 27.53 -9.22
CA VAL A 339 -16.27 26.10 -8.93
C VAL A 339 -14.99 25.44 -8.42
N TYR A 340 -15.10 24.58 -7.40
CA TYR A 340 -13.97 23.89 -6.78
C TYR A 340 -13.88 22.37 -7.14
N PRO A 341 -12.94 21.94 -8.01
CA PRO A 341 -12.45 20.55 -8.18
C PRO A 341 -11.17 20.17 -7.36
N HIS A 342 -10.91 18.86 -7.09
CA HIS A 342 -9.87 18.35 -6.14
C HIS A 342 -8.93 17.23 -6.70
N ASP A 343 -7.59 17.22 -6.43
CA ASP A 343 -6.54 16.41 -7.16
C ASP A 343 -5.22 16.04 -6.37
N TRP A 344 -4.35 15.09 -6.83
CA TRP A 344 -3.13 14.54 -6.12
C TRP A 344 -2.03 13.76 -6.98
N TYR A 345 -0.72 14.16 -7.24
CA TYR A 345 0.25 13.37 -8.14
C TYR A 345 1.85 13.26 -7.85
N TYR A 346 2.71 12.33 -8.46
CA TYR A 346 4.20 11.91 -8.22
C TYR A 346 4.97 10.67 -8.97
N VAL A 347 6.23 10.82 -9.48
CA VAL A 347 7.31 9.85 -10.02
C VAL A 347 7.12 8.85 -11.22
N VAL A 348 7.23 7.49 -11.18
CA VAL A 348 6.86 6.60 -12.35
C VAL A 348 5.43 6.87 -12.77
N ASN A 349 4.68 7.14 -11.72
CA ASN A 349 3.33 7.54 -11.77
C ASN A 349 3.18 9.04 -12.06
N HIS A 350 4.22 9.88 -12.02
CA HIS A 350 4.25 11.22 -12.62
C HIS A 350 4.39 11.10 -14.13
N VAL A 351 5.03 10.07 -14.67
CA VAL A 351 4.87 9.74 -16.10
C VAL A 351 3.42 9.31 -16.38
N HIS A 352 2.87 8.32 -15.64
CA HIS A 352 1.45 7.97 -15.80
C HIS A 352 0.48 9.13 -15.50
N GLY A 353 0.80 10.02 -14.57
CA GLY A 353 0.00 11.17 -14.16
C GLY A 353 0.09 12.33 -15.14
N SER A 354 1.26 12.51 -15.76
CA SER A 354 1.45 13.40 -16.91
C SER A 354 0.66 12.88 -18.10
N TRP A 355 0.70 11.57 -18.40
CA TRP A 355 -0.14 10.96 -19.43
C TRP A 355 -1.65 11.11 -19.14
N ARG A 356 -2.10 10.95 -17.88
CA ARG A 356 -3.48 11.25 -17.47
C ARG A 356 -3.83 12.72 -17.76
N LYS A 357 -2.90 13.65 -17.52
CA LYS A 357 -3.03 15.08 -17.83
C LYS A 357 -2.70 15.44 -19.29
N ARG A 358 -2.63 14.45 -20.19
CA ARG A 358 -2.27 14.60 -21.62
C ARG A 358 -0.92 15.28 -21.88
N LEU A 359 -0.05 15.37 -20.87
CA LEU A 359 1.31 15.87 -20.97
C LEU A 359 2.26 14.76 -21.46
N VAL A 360 3.35 15.16 -22.10
CA VAL A 360 4.51 14.32 -22.38
C VAL A 360 5.61 14.57 -21.35
N THR A 361 6.38 13.56 -20.99
CA THR A 361 7.50 13.69 -20.02
C THR A 361 8.83 13.40 -20.69
N THR A 362 9.81 14.28 -20.52
CA THR A 362 11.22 14.04 -20.86
C THR A 362 12.00 13.73 -19.59
N MET A 363 12.87 12.72 -19.65
CA MET A 363 13.80 12.39 -18.57
C MET A 363 15.24 12.38 -19.09
N VAL A 364 16.13 13.05 -18.36
CA VAL A 364 17.59 12.95 -18.51
C VAL A 364 18.14 12.32 -17.24
N SER A 365 18.71 11.14 -17.37
CA SER A 365 19.48 10.45 -16.33
C SER A 365 20.97 10.71 -16.56
N PHE A 366 21.71 11.13 -15.53
CA PHE A 366 23.15 11.39 -15.61
C PHE A 366 23.88 10.74 -14.42
N ASP A 367 25.15 10.40 -14.62
CA ASP A 367 26.04 9.85 -13.60
C ASP A 367 27.00 10.96 -13.12
N ILE A 368 27.50 10.90 -11.88
CA ILE A 368 28.51 11.84 -11.37
C ILE A 368 29.90 11.18 -11.46
N ALA A 369 30.76 11.76 -12.30
CA ALA A 369 32.09 11.24 -12.59
C ALA A 369 32.93 11.11 -11.31
N GLN A 370 33.44 9.89 -11.08
CA GLN A 370 34.29 9.55 -9.93
C GLN A 370 33.73 10.03 -8.58
N PHE A 371 32.42 9.84 -8.35
CA PHE A 371 31.73 10.51 -7.25
C PHE A 371 32.38 10.33 -5.87
N PHE A 372 32.67 9.08 -5.45
CA PHE A 372 33.29 8.82 -4.14
C PHE A 372 34.69 9.47 -3.98
N PRO A 373 35.64 9.34 -4.93
CA PRO A 373 36.90 10.09 -4.92
C PRO A 373 36.78 11.62 -4.91
N SER A 374 35.73 12.18 -5.51
CA SER A 374 35.62 13.64 -5.72
C SER A 374 34.97 14.42 -4.57
N VAL A 375 34.42 13.75 -3.54
CA VAL A 375 33.78 14.44 -2.40
C VAL A 375 34.78 15.28 -1.61
N ASN A 376 34.70 16.61 -1.71
CA ASN A 376 35.51 17.52 -0.91
C ASN A 376 35.21 17.35 0.61
N HIS A 377 36.27 17.20 1.42
CA HIS A 377 36.15 16.93 2.85
C HIS A 377 35.61 18.13 3.64
N ASP A 378 36.14 19.33 3.41
CA ASP A 378 35.73 20.55 4.09
C ASP A 378 34.28 20.92 3.80
N LEU A 379 33.84 20.70 2.55
CA LEU A 379 32.45 20.84 2.12
C LEU A 379 31.54 19.87 2.89
N LEU A 380 31.90 18.59 2.93
CA LEU A 380 31.13 17.57 3.65
C LEU A 380 31.03 17.89 5.15
N ILE A 381 32.14 18.24 5.79
CA ILE A 381 32.19 18.64 7.21
C ILE A 381 31.32 19.90 7.43
N SER A 382 31.45 20.91 6.57
CA SER A 382 30.66 22.15 6.65
C SER A 382 29.17 21.91 6.47
N VAL A 383 28.77 21.01 5.55
CA VAL A 383 27.37 20.65 5.33
C VAL A 383 26.81 19.86 6.52
N CYS A 384 27.57 18.94 7.11
CA CYS A 384 27.19 18.25 8.34
C CYS A 384 27.02 19.23 9.51
N ALA A 385 27.96 20.15 9.72
CA ALA A 385 27.89 21.15 10.79
C ALA A 385 26.66 22.07 10.64
N ARG A 386 26.43 22.63 9.43
CA ARG A 386 25.25 23.46 9.14
C ARG A 386 23.91 22.70 9.24
N ARG A 387 23.93 21.36 9.17
CA ARG A 387 22.75 20.50 9.34
C ARG A 387 22.48 20.11 10.80
N GLY A 388 23.25 20.61 11.75
CA GLY A 388 23.04 20.38 13.19
C GLY A 388 23.49 19.01 13.69
N PHE A 389 24.44 18.35 13.00
CA PHE A 389 25.05 17.13 13.52
C PHE A 389 25.86 17.42 14.80
N PRO A 390 25.86 16.54 15.82
CA PRO A 390 26.55 16.79 17.09
C PRO A 390 28.07 17.05 16.93
N PRO A 391 28.69 17.92 17.75
CA PRO A 391 30.12 18.21 17.66
C PRO A 391 31.02 16.96 17.79
N SER A 392 30.63 15.99 18.62
CA SER A 392 31.33 14.70 18.76
C SER A 392 31.33 13.88 17.46
N PHE A 393 30.23 13.91 16.70
CA PHE A 393 30.16 13.30 15.38
C PHE A 393 31.01 14.05 14.34
N ILE A 394 31.05 15.38 14.39
CA ILE A 394 31.90 16.20 13.51
C ILE A 394 33.38 15.91 13.77
N ALA A 395 33.81 15.86 15.04
CA ALA A 395 35.18 15.52 15.41
C ALA A 395 35.57 14.09 14.98
N TRP A 396 34.66 13.12 15.14
CA TRP A 396 34.86 11.77 14.62
C TRP A 396 34.93 11.74 13.08
N LEU A 397 34.10 12.51 12.38
CA LEU A 397 34.12 12.61 10.92
C LEU A 397 35.42 13.24 10.41
N GLN A 398 35.92 14.28 11.09
CA GLN A 398 37.23 14.87 10.83
C GLN A 398 38.37 13.86 11.03
N SER A 399 38.32 13.05 12.09
CA SER A 399 39.28 11.96 12.31
C SER A 399 39.20 10.87 11.24
N TYR A 400 37.98 10.47 10.84
CA TYR A 400 37.73 9.49 9.77
C TYR A 400 38.19 9.96 8.38
N LEU A 401 38.04 11.25 8.08
CA LEU A 401 38.47 11.88 6.83
C LEU A 401 39.92 12.39 6.86
N GLY A 402 40.59 12.34 8.02
CA GLY A 402 41.94 12.86 8.26
C GLY A 402 43.03 12.24 7.36
N PRO A 403 44.33 12.45 7.66
CA PRO A 403 45.43 12.01 6.79
C PRO A 403 45.43 10.48 6.62
N ARG A 404 44.78 10.02 5.54
CA ARG A 404 44.72 8.62 5.13
C ARG A 404 45.98 8.26 4.38
N SER A 405 46.40 7.02 4.53
CA SER A 405 47.46 6.42 3.72
C SER A 405 47.00 5.08 3.17
N SER A 406 47.62 4.64 2.08
CA SER A 406 47.29 3.38 1.40
C SER A 406 48.55 2.69 0.89
N SER A 407 48.44 1.39 0.67
CA SER A 407 49.47 0.55 0.05
C SER A 407 48.79 -0.58 -0.72
N PHE A 408 49.33 -0.95 -1.87
CA PHE A 408 48.84 -2.08 -2.65
C PHE A 408 49.50 -3.38 -2.18
N ARG A 409 48.73 -4.47 -2.06
CA ARG A 409 49.29 -5.80 -1.75
C ARG A 409 48.96 -6.79 -2.86
N PHE A 410 49.98 -7.39 -3.46
CA PHE A 410 49.85 -8.44 -4.46
C PHE A 410 50.51 -9.73 -3.93
N GLY A 411 49.68 -10.68 -3.49
CA GLY A 411 50.14 -11.91 -2.82
C GLY A 411 50.85 -11.62 -1.50
N ARG A 412 52.18 -11.81 -1.49
CA ARG A 412 53.05 -11.53 -0.33
C ARG A 412 53.80 -10.19 -0.42
N ALA A 413 53.85 -9.56 -1.59
CA ALA A 413 54.50 -8.27 -1.77
C ALA A 413 53.52 -7.12 -1.47
N SER A 414 54.03 -6.06 -0.83
CA SER A 414 53.29 -4.82 -0.58
C SER A 414 54.08 -3.63 -1.15
N SER A 415 53.39 -2.63 -1.69
CA SER A 415 54.01 -1.36 -2.07
C SER A 415 54.43 -0.57 -0.83
N PRO A 416 55.31 0.44 -0.98
CA PRO A 416 55.42 1.52 0.00
C PRO A 416 54.05 2.14 0.29
N THR A 417 53.92 2.67 1.50
CA THR A 417 52.75 3.44 1.92
C THR A 417 52.80 4.83 1.30
N PHE A 418 51.71 5.26 0.67
CA PHE A 418 51.54 6.60 0.10
C PHE A 418 50.37 7.33 0.76
N HIS A 419 50.44 8.66 0.83
CA HIS A 419 49.34 9.47 1.33
C HIS A 419 48.21 9.57 0.31
N CYS A 420 46.97 9.40 0.77
CA CYS A 420 45.79 9.62 -0.05
C CYS A 420 45.52 11.13 -0.18
N PRO A 421 44.92 11.59 -1.29
CA PRO A 421 44.45 12.97 -1.40
C PRO A 421 43.49 13.38 -0.28
N ALA A 422 43.49 14.68 0.05
CA ALA A 422 42.55 15.33 0.99
C ALA A 422 41.15 15.53 0.38
N VAL A 423 40.73 14.59 -0.46
CA VAL A 423 39.41 14.53 -1.10
C VAL A 423 38.93 13.08 -1.14
N GLY A 424 37.62 12.93 -1.24
CA GLY A 424 36.93 11.66 -1.45
C GLY A 424 36.73 10.80 -0.21
N VAL A 425 35.65 10.04 -0.20
CA VAL A 425 35.33 9.06 0.84
C VAL A 425 35.83 7.67 0.46
N GLY A 426 36.09 6.81 1.46
CA GLY A 426 36.72 5.51 1.22
C GLY A 426 35.83 4.57 0.39
N GLN A 427 36.22 4.24 -0.84
CA GLN A 427 35.45 3.32 -1.69
C GLN A 427 35.39 1.93 -1.04
N GLY A 428 34.20 1.34 -0.99
CA GLY A 428 33.94 0.10 -0.25
C GLY A 428 33.62 0.28 1.25
N SER A 429 33.77 1.48 1.82
CA SER A 429 33.20 1.78 3.14
C SER A 429 31.68 1.88 3.09
N SER A 430 30.99 1.29 4.06
CA SER A 430 29.53 1.32 4.18
C SER A 430 28.94 2.72 4.40
N LEU A 431 29.77 3.68 4.81
CA LEU A 431 29.38 5.07 5.10
C LEU A 431 29.46 6.00 3.88
N SER A 432 30.27 5.63 2.88
CA SER A 432 30.56 6.46 1.71
C SER A 432 29.32 6.88 0.92
N PRO A 433 28.32 6.02 0.66
CA PRO A 433 27.05 6.44 0.03
C PRO A 433 26.33 7.52 0.83
N THR A 434 26.24 7.37 2.15
CA THR A 434 25.56 8.31 3.04
C THR A 434 26.24 9.67 3.05
N PHE A 435 27.57 9.70 3.20
CA PHE A 435 28.34 10.94 3.19
C PHE A 435 28.30 11.66 1.85
N SER A 436 28.39 10.93 0.74
CA SER A 436 28.36 11.54 -0.60
C SER A 436 26.99 12.12 -0.91
N ALA A 437 25.90 11.44 -0.51
CA ALA A 437 24.55 12.00 -0.57
C ALA A 437 24.43 13.29 0.27
N ILE A 438 25.01 13.33 1.48
CA ILE A 438 25.03 14.56 2.29
C ILE A 438 25.82 15.67 1.57
N ALA A 439 26.97 15.37 0.96
CA ALA A 439 27.79 16.36 0.25
C ALA A 439 27.06 16.99 -0.95
N VAL A 440 26.29 16.21 -1.73
CA VAL A 440 25.52 16.70 -2.90
C VAL A 440 24.21 17.39 -2.52
N SER A 441 23.72 17.23 -1.30
CA SER A 441 22.45 17.81 -0.87
C SER A 441 22.25 19.33 -1.10
N PRO A 442 23.26 20.21 -1.22
CA PRO A 442 23.06 21.60 -1.65
C PRO A 442 22.47 21.72 -3.07
N LEU A 443 22.82 20.82 -3.99
CA LEU A 443 22.29 20.78 -5.37
C LEU A 443 20.77 20.58 -5.37
N LEU A 444 20.26 19.63 -4.55
CA LEU A 444 18.83 19.41 -4.37
C LEU A 444 18.12 20.70 -3.92
N ASN A 445 18.68 21.40 -2.92
CA ASN A 445 18.11 22.65 -2.41
C ASN A 445 18.06 23.76 -3.47
N ILE A 446 19.11 23.88 -4.30
CA ILE A 446 19.17 24.86 -5.39
C ILE A 446 18.11 24.58 -6.46
N VAL A 447 18.03 23.34 -6.95
CA VAL A 447 17.05 22.95 -7.98
C VAL A 447 15.60 23.06 -7.44
N HIS A 448 15.35 22.65 -6.19
CA HIS A 448 14.04 22.83 -5.57
C HIS A 448 13.66 24.30 -5.37
N SER A 449 14.63 25.18 -5.08
CA SER A 449 14.39 26.63 -5.03
C SER A 449 14.04 27.18 -6.41
N PHE A 450 14.77 26.77 -7.45
CA PHE A 450 14.51 27.15 -8.83
C PHE A 450 13.11 26.72 -9.32
N PHE A 451 12.64 25.53 -8.95
CA PHE A 451 11.25 25.10 -9.20
C PHE A 451 10.21 25.94 -8.44
N ARG A 452 10.53 26.47 -7.25
CA ARG A 452 9.63 27.36 -6.50
C ARG A 452 9.51 28.73 -7.18
N THR A 453 10.62 29.31 -7.64
CA THR A 453 10.62 30.63 -8.31
C THR A 453 10.05 30.57 -9.71
N HIS A 454 10.21 29.45 -10.44
CA HIS A 454 9.72 29.27 -11.80
C HIS A 454 8.50 28.33 -11.88
N SER A 455 7.62 28.36 -10.86
CA SER A 455 6.60 27.32 -10.67
C SER A 455 5.48 27.25 -11.71
N LEU A 456 5.42 28.20 -12.66
CA LEU A 456 4.55 28.10 -13.84
C LEU A 456 5.20 27.23 -14.93
N LYS A 457 6.47 27.49 -15.28
CA LYS A 457 7.22 26.72 -16.29
C LYS A 457 7.49 25.28 -15.84
N TYR A 458 7.89 25.10 -14.58
CA TYR A 458 8.33 23.81 -14.05
C TYR A 458 7.29 23.14 -13.14
N ARG A 459 5.99 23.49 -13.28
CA ARG A 459 4.89 22.98 -12.44
C ARG A 459 4.82 21.45 -12.38
N HIS A 460 5.12 20.81 -13.50
CA HIS A 460 5.12 19.36 -13.67
C HIS A 460 6.52 18.83 -13.95
N SER A 461 7.55 19.46 -13.36
CA SER A 461 8.93 18.98 -13.41
C SER A 461 9.38 18.42 -12.05
N TYR A 462 10.37 17.53 -12.09
CA TYR A 462 10.88 16.84 -10.92
C TYR A 462 12.39 16.63 -11.05
N PHE A 463 13.08 16.57 -9.91
CA PHE A 463 14.52 16.33 -9.85
C PHE A 463 14.82 15.42 -8.66
N HIS A 464 15.64 14.41 -8.86
CA HIS A 464 16.13 13.57 -7.77
C HIS A 464 17.52 13.01 -8.04
N LEU A 465 18.20 12.66 -6.96
CA LEU A 465 19.51 12.01 -6.95
C LEU A 465 19.43 10.78 -6.06
N PHE A 466 20.06 9.70 -6.51
CA PHE A 466 20.34 8.52 -5.71
C PHE A 466 21.84 8.30 -5.71
N VAL A 467 22.53 8.87 -4.72
CA VAL A 467 24.00 8.88 -4.65
C VAL A 467 24.58 9.59 -5.88
N ASP A 468 25.16 8.86 -6.82
CA ASP A 468 25.75 9.31 -8.09
C ASP A 468 24.71 9.43 -9.22
N ASP A 469 23.64 8.62 -9.21
CA ASP A 469 22.60 8.61 -10.24
C ASP A 469 21.65 9.82 -10.11
N GLY A 470 21.83 10.83 -10.96
CA GLY A 470 20.98 12.03 -11.04
C GLY A 470 19.93 11.97 -12.14
N ASN A 471 18.74 12.53 -11.90
CA ASN A 471 17.61 12.45 -12.82
C ASN A 471 16.82 13.77 -12.86
N ILE A 472 16.77 14.37 -14.04
CA ILE A 472 15.94 15.53 -14.38
C ILE A 472 14.71 15.01 -15.12
N MET A 473 13.51 15.37 -14.67
CA MET A 473 12.25 15.08 -15.36
C MET A 473 11.50 16.38 -15.62
N VAL A 474 11.06 16.58 -16.85
CA VAL A 474 10.24 17.73 -17.26
C VAL A 474 9.00 17.22 -17.95
N SER A 475 7.82 17.66 -17.50
CA SER A 475 6.56 17.36 -18.18
C SER A 475 5.83 18.64 -18.58
N SER A 476 5.33 18.66 -19.81
CA SER A 476 4.59 19.78 -20.41
C SER A 476 3.74 19.25 -21.58
N PRO A 477 2.87 20.06 -22.21
CA PRO A 477 1.98 19.59 -23.26
C PRO A 477 2.69 19.09 -24.53
N THR A 478 3.90 19.58 -24.83
CA THR A 478 4.63 19.25 -26.07
C THR A 478 6.07 18.83 -25.82
N LEU A 479 6.63 18.02 -26.73
CA LEU A 479 8.00 17.55 -26.54
C LEU A 479 9.05 18.64 -26.79
N ALA A 480 8.77 19.57 -27.70
CA ALA A 480 9.63 20.73 -27.95
C ALA A 480 9.81 21.60 -26.69
N THR A 481 8.72 21.92 -25.99
CA THR A 481 8.76 22.66 -24.72
C THR A 481 9.56 21.90 -23.65
N ASN A 482 9.40 20.57 -23.58
CA ASN A 482 10.22 19.76 -22.67
C ASN A 482 11.71 19.83 -23.01
N VAL A 483 12.08 19.81 -24.29
CA VAL A 483 13.48 19.89 -24.73
C VAL A 483 14.13 21.19 -24.26
N GLU A 484 13.49 22.34 -24.51
CA GLU A 484 13.99 23.65 -24.06
C GLU A 484 14.16 23.72 -22.53
N LEU A 485 13.10 23.40 -21.78
CA LEU A 485 13.10 23.41 -20.32
C LEU A 485 14.10 22.42 -19.70
N THR A 486 14.39 21.30 -20.38
CA THR A 486 15.39 20.33 -19.92
C THR A 486 16.82 20.82 -20.12
N ILE A 487 17.09 21.55 -21.22
CA ILE A 487 18.40 22.18 -21.46
C ILE A 487 18.71 23.20 -20.36
N ASP A 488 17.77 24.09 -20.05
CA ASP A 488 17.89 25.09 -18.97
C ASP A 488 18.21 24.44 -17.60
N LEU A 489 17.49 23.37 -17.24
CA LEU A 489 17.74 22.64 -16.00
C LEU A 489 19.07 21.89 -15.99
N TYR A 490 19.48 21.31 -17.12
CA TYR A 490 20.77 20.62 -17.21
C TYR A 490 21.93 21.58 -16.96
N HIS A 491 21.88 22.78 -17.55
CA HIS A 491 22.88 23.82 -17.28
C HIS A 491 22.89 24.30 -15.81
N LEU A 492 21.73 24.42 -15.16
CA LEU A 492 21.66 24.71 -13.73
C LEU A 492 22.30 23.60 -12.87
N VAL A 493 22.05 22.33 -13.21
CA VAL A 493 22.61 21.18 -12.50
C VAL A 493 24.12 21.09 -12.70
N ASP A 494 24.60 21.16 -13.94
CA ASP A 494 26.02 21.05 -14.31
C ASP A 494 26.88 22.18 -13.70
N SER A 495 26.42 23.43 -13.80
CA SER A 495 27.09 24.57 -13.15
C SER A 495 27.09 24.47 -11.62
N THR A 496 26.06 23.87 -11.03
CA THR A 496 26.00 23.64 -9.57
C THR A 496 26.91 22.49 -9.14
N LEU A 497 26.98 21.38 -9.91
CA LEU A 497 27.93 20.29 -9.68
C LEU A 497 29.37 20.81 -9.75
N SER A 498 29.69 21.59 -10.79
CA SER A 498 31.01 22.21 -10.96
C SER A 498 31.42 23.05 -9.75
N ARG A 499 30.48 23.81 -9.17
CA ARG A 499 30.70 24.60 -7.94
C ARG A 499 30.87 23.75 -6.67
N LEU A 500 30.46 22.49 -6.68
CA LEU A 500 30.69 21.52 -5.60
C LEU A 500 31.97 20.69 -5.80
N GLY A 501 32.72 20.93 -6.89
CA GLY A 501 33.90 20.13 -7.28
C GLY A 501 33.54 18.78 -7.93
N LEU A 502 32.34 18.67 -8.50
CA LEU A 502 31.81 17.46 -9.13
C LEU A 502 31.52 17.71 -10.62
N ILE A 503 31.54 16.65 -11.42
CA ILE A 503 31.34 16.71 -12.87
C ILE A 503 30.29 15.66 -13.27
N ALA A 504 29.34 16.02 -14.13
CA ALA A 504 28.44 15.04 -14.73
C ALA A 504 29.15 14.25 -15.84
N GLU A 505 29.11 12.91 -15.78
CA GLU A 505 29.74 12.06 -16.78
C GLU A 505 28.88 12.01 -18.04
N HIS A 506 29.15 12.91 -18.98
CA HIS A 506 28.26 13.13 -20.11
C HIS A 506 28.07 11.89 -21.00
N GLU A 507 29.11 11.10 -21.25
CA GLU A 507 29.03 9.89 -22.09
C GLU A 507 28.06 8.83 -21.53
N LYS A 508 27.81 8.85 -20.22
CA LYS A 508 26.82 7.99 -19.55
C LYS A 508 25.42 8.59 -19.46
N THR A 509 25.25 9.86 -19.83
CA THR A 509 23.96 10.55 -19.74
C THR A 509 22.97 9.92 -20.74
N GLU A 510 21.82 9.46 -20.24
CA GLU A 510 20.76 8.84 -21.04
C GLU A 510 19.52 9.74 -21.10
N LEU A 511 19.01 9.96 -22.32
CA LEU A 511 17.76 10.67 -22.60
C LEU A 511 16.65 9.67 -22.91
N ILE A 512 15.44 9.91 -22.41
CA ILE A 512 14.23 9.22 -22.84
C ILE A 512 13.01 10.15 -22.80
N HIS A 513 12.13 9.96 -23.78
CA HIS A 513 10.85 10.64 -23.88
C HIS A 513 9.71 9.65 -23.63
N PHE A 514 8.79 10.02 -22.76
CA PHE A 514 7.62 9.24 -22.39
C PHE A 514 6.36 9.86 -22.98
N VAL A 515 5.91 9.29 -24.10
CA VAL A 515 4.68 9.68 -24.79
C VAL A 515 3.65 8.58 -24.60
N HIS A 516 2.41 8.97 -24.25
CA HIS A 516 1.33 8.01 -24.07
C HIS A 516 1.05 7.25 -25.38
N PRO A 517 0.84 5.91 -25.36
CA PRO A 517 0.67 5.13 -26.59
C PRO A 517 -0.47 5.54 -27.53
N SER A 518 -1.43 6.36 -27.08
CA SER A 518 -2.49 6.92 -27.95
C SER A 518 -2.13 8.27 -28.61
N ASN A 519 -1.11 9.00 -28.13
CA ASN A 519 -0.73 10.28 -28.71
C ASN A 519 0.15 10.04 -29.94
N SER A 520 -0.49 9.87 -31.11
CA SER A 520 0.21 9.57 -32.36
C SER A 520 1.01 10.75 -32.92
N ALA A 521 0.64 12.00 -32.63
CA ALA A 521 1.35 13.19 -33.11
C ALA A 521 2.76 13.32 -32.50
N GLU A 522 2.88 13.08 -31.19
CA GLU A 522 4.16 13.16 -30.47
C GLU A 522 5.03 11.89 -30.62
N LYS A 523 4.52 10.80 -31.21
CA LYS A 523 5.31 9.57 -31.45
C LYS A 523 6.45 9.79 -32.43
N GLU A 524 6.25 10.58 -33.48
CA GLU A 524 7.29 10.87 -34.47
C GLU A 524 8.42 11.71 -33.86
N LEU A 525 8.11 12.48 -32.81
CA LEU A 525 9.08 13.28 -32.07
C LEU A 525 9.84 12.50 -30.99
N LEU A 526 9.55 11.22 -30.73
CA LEU A 526 10.29 10.38 -29.78
C LEU A 526 11.80 10.24 -30.09
N ALA A 527 12.24 10.60 -31.31
CA ALA A 527 13.63 10.62 -31.73
C ALA A 527 14.33 12.01 -31.60
N LEU A 528 13.62 13.05 -31.15
CA LEU A 528 14.09 14.43 -31.05
C LEU A 528 15.26 14.54 -30.04
N PRO A 529 16.47 14.99 -30.44
CA PRO A 529 17.62 15.03 -29.54
C PRO A 529 17.68 16.31 -28.69
N LEU A 530 18.33 16.22 -27.53
CA LEU A 530 18.73 17.37 -26.73
C LEU A 530 20.08 17.92 -27.23
N VAL A 531 20.11 19.22 -27.54
CA VAL A 531 21.30 19.91 -28.07
C VAL A 531 21.85 20.89 -27.03
N LEU A 532 22.87 20.45 -26.28
CA LEU A 532 23.42 21.17 -25.11
C LEU A 532 24.51 22.19 -25.50
N ASN A 533 24.24 23.12 -26.40
CA ASN A 533 25.26 23.96 -27.05
C ASN A 533 25.83 25.16 -26.24
N ARG A 534 25.83 25.15 -24.89
CA ARG A 534 26.22 26.32 -24.07
C ARG A 534 27.02 26.01 -22.79
N GLY A 535 28.34 25.86 -22.88
CA GLY A 535 29.23 25.87 -21.71
C GLY A 535 30.69 25.47 -22.01
N PRO A 536 31.65 25.78 -21.12
CA PRO A 536 33.06 25.40 -21.30
C PRO A 536 33.33 23.89 -21.21
N PHE A 537 32.36 23.11 -20.72
CA PHE A 537 32.39 21.64 -20.66
C PHE A 537 31.24 20.99 -21.44
N THR A 538 30.56 21.72 -22.33
CA THR A 538 29.45 21.12 -23.09
C THR A 538 29.91 20.12 -24.15
N PRO A 539 29.10 19.10 -24.44
CA PRO A 539 29.50 17.99 -25.29
C PRO A 539 29.48 18.39 -26.77
N THR A 540 30.38 17.81 -27.55
CA THR A 540 30.43 17.99 -29.02
C THR A 540 29.30 17.29 -29.77
N HIS A 541 28.47 16.49 -29.09
CA HIS A 541 27.45 15.65 -29.70
C HIS A 541 26.10 15.78 -28.98
N PRO A 542 24.97 15.82 -29.71
CA PRO A 542 23.66 15.94 -29.11
C PRO A 542 23.21 14.61 -28.47
N LEU A 543 22.57 14.70 -27.31
CA LEU A 543 22.00 13.55 -26.62
C LEU A 543 20.80 13.02 -27.41
N ARG A 544 20.91 11.77 -27.89
CA ARG A 544 19.82 11.10 -28.62
C ARG A 544 18.95 10.28 -27.66
N PRO A 545 17.62 10.29 -27.81
CA PRO A 545 16.74 9.49 -26.97
C PRO A 545 16.99 8.00 -27.15
N LYS A 546 16.97 7.24 -26.05
CA LYS A 546 17.00 5.79 -26.05
C LYS A 546 15.57 5.25 -25.84
N PRO A 547 15.15 4.20 -26.57
CA PRO A 547 13.82 3.61 -26.38
C PRO A 547 13.67 2.90 -25.02
N VAL A 548 14.81 2.55 -24.40
CA VAL A 548 14.93 1.94 -23.07
C VAL A 548 16.12 2.59 -22.36
N VAL A 549 15.92 3.03 -21.12
CA VAL A 549 16.95 3.62 -20.24
C VAL A 549 17.15 2.74 -19.01
N ARG A 550 18.39 2.65 -18.52
CA ARG A 550 18.72 1.87 -17.32
C ARG A 550 18.76 2.78 -16.09
N HIS A 551 17.64 2.85 -15.36
CA HIS A 551 17.51 3.66 -14.15
C HIS A 551 17.54 2.77 -12.89
N LEU A 552 18.54 2.92 -12.01
CA LEU A 552 18.66 2.18 -10.74
C LEU A 552 18.55 0.64 -10.86
N GLY A 553 18.97 0.10 -12.01
CA GLY A 553 18.86 -1.34 -12.34
C GLY A 553 17.54 -1.76 -12.99
N PHE A 554 16.54 -0.87 -13.04
CA PHE A 554 15.35 -1.05 -13.87
C PHE A 554 15.66 -0.71 -15.32
N TYR A 555 14.96 -1.34 -16.25
CA TYR A 555 15.05 -1.04 -17.68
C TYR A 555 13.69 -0.46 -18.08
N VAL A 556 13.64 0.87 -18.14
CA VAL A 556 12.40 1.63 -18.31
C VAL A 556 12.26 1.97 -19.79
N ASP A 557 11.22 1.45 -20.42
CA ASP A 557 10.87 1.77 -21.80
C ASP A 557 9.91 2.98 -21.88
N CYS A 558 9.92 3.68 -23.01
CA CYS A 558 9.12 4.89 -23.26
C CYS A 558 7.60 4.72 -23.10
N HIS A 559 7.10 3.48 -23.04
CA HIS A 559 5.68 3.15 -22.83
C HIS A 559 5.41 2.44 -21.49
N LEU A 560 6.40 2.31 -20.60
CA LEU A 560 6.28 1.62 -19.30
C LEU A 560 5.68 0.21 -19.41
N SER A 561 6.01 -0.51 -20.49
CA SER A 561 5.58 -1.89 -20.73
C SER A 561 6.33 -2.90 -19.86
N TRP A 562 7.50 -2.51 -19.33
CA TRP A 562 8.41 -3.34 -18.53
C TRP A 562 8.94 -4.59 -19.25
N ARG A 563 8.69 -4.69 -20.56
CA ARG A 563 9.09 -5.85 -21.35
C ARG A 563 10.60 -6.01 -21.42
N ALA A 564 11.34 -4.91 -21.68
CA ALA A 564 12.80 -4.93 -21.72
C ALA A 564 13.41 -5.38 -20.39
N HIS A 565 12.84 -4.91 -19.27
CA HIS A 565 13.23 -5.32 -17.91
C HIS A 565 13.02 -6.82 -17.68
N VAL A 566 11.82 -7.32 -17.96
CA VAL A 566 11.47 -8.72 -17.75
C VAL A 566 12.24 -9.64 -18.70
N ASP A 567 12.41 -9.28 -19.97
CA ASP A 567 13.18 -10.07 -20.94
C ASP A 567 14.68 -10.11 -20.55
N TYR A 568 15.27 -8.99 -20.07
CA TYR A 568 16.65 -8.96 -19.55
C TYR A 568 16.82 -9.89 -18.33
N TYR A 569 15.97 -9.72 -17.30
CA TYR A 569 16.09 -10.51 -16.06
C TYR A 569 15.71 -11.99 -16.26
N ALA A 570 14.75 -12.31 -17.12
CA ALA A 570 14.45 -13.69 -17.53
C ALA A 570 15.63 -14.35 -18.27
N THR A 571 16.29 -13.60 -19.16
CA THR A 571 17.48 -14.07 -19.90
C THR A 571 18.67 -14.27 -18.95
N ARG A 572 18.91 -13.32 -18.03
CA ARG A 572 19.95 -13.42 -17.00
C ARG A 572 19.68 -14.61 -16.04
N ALA A 573 18.44 -14.80 -15.60
CA ALA A 573 18.06 -15.96 -14.81
C ALA A 573 18.24 -17.29 -15.57
N SER A 574 17.89 -17.33 -16.87
CA SER A 574 18.05 -18.52 -17.73
C SER A 574 19.52 -18.88 -17.97
N THR A 575 20.36 -17.87 -18.26
CA THR A 575 21.81 -18.06 -18.42
C THR A 575 22.48 -18.48 -17.12
N THR A 576 22.10 -17.88 -15.97
CA THR A 576 22.51 -18.38 -14.64
C THR A 576 22.08 -19.83 -14.42
N ALA A 577 20.84 -20.21 -14.75
CA ALA A 577 20.34 -21.59 -14.63
C ALA A 577 21.01 -22.60 -15.59
N ILE A 578 21.62 -22.12 -16.66
CA ILE A 578 22.46 -22.92 -17.58
C ILE A 578 23.88 -23.03 -17.01
N ALA A 579 24.46 -21.93 -16.52
CA ALA A 579 25.79 -21.90 -15.90
C ALA A 579 25.87 -22.80 -14.64
N THR A 580 24.82 -22.84 -13.81
CA THR A 580 24.77 -23.73 -12.63
C THR A 580 24.83 -25.22 -12.97
N ARG A 581 24.67 -25.62 -14.24
CA ARG A 581 24.90 -27.01 -14.69
C ARG A 581 26.35 -27.46 -14.58
N ILE A 582 27.30 -26.52 -14.51
CA ILE A 582 28.72 -26.82 -14.20
C ILE A 582 28.82 -27.50 -12.82
N LEU A 583 27.94 -27.14 -11.87
CA LEU A 583 27.88 -27.72 -10.53
C LEU A 583 27.17 -29.09 -10.47
N GLY A 584 26.61 -29.57 -11.59
CA GLY A 584 26.01 -30.90 -11.65
C GLY A 584 25.04 -31.13 -12.81
N SER A 585 25.11 -32.34 -13.40
CA SER A 585 24.17 -32.84 -14.40
C SER A 585 22.95 -33.51 -13.75
N SER A 586 22.08 -34.17 -14.52
CA SER A 586 21.02 -35.03 -13.98
C SER A 586 21.53 -36.38 -13.42
N ILE A 587 22.85 -36.62 -13.44
CA ILE A 587 23.48 -37.88 -13.03
C ILE A 587 24.47 -37.69 -11.87
N ARG A 588 25.16 -36.54 -11.80
CA ARG A 588 26.20 -36.26 -10.79
C ARG A 588 26.20 -34.80 -10.33
N GLY A 589 26.93 -34.50 -9.26
CA GLY A 589 27.03 -33.17 -8.64
C GLY A 589 26.00 -32.96 -7.54
N LEU A 590 25.67 -31.71 -7.24
CA LEU A 590 24.81 -31.30 -6.11
C LEU A 590 23.48 -32.08 -6.02
N ASN A 591 22.99 -32.31 -4.80
CA ASN A 591 21.69 -32.94 -4.55
C ASN A 591 20.52 -31.95 -4.81
N PRO A 592 19.28 -32.43 -5.02
CA PRO A 592 18.12 -31.55 -5.26
C PRO A 592 17.91 -30.45 -4.20
N SER A 593 18.14 -30.71 -2.91
CA SER A 593 18.06 -29.71 -1.82
C SER A 593 19.03 -28.55 -2.04
N GLN A 594 20.29 -28.85 -2.36
CA GLN A 594 21.34 -27.87 -2.65
C GLN A 594 21.02 -27.08 -3.93
N ARG A 595 20.55 -27.76 -4.99
CA ARG A 595 20.13 -27.09 -6.24
C ARG A 595 18.95 -26.15 -6.03
N ARG A 596 17.96 -26.59 -5.23
CA ARG A 596 16.83 -25.75 -4.82
C ARG A 596 17.29 -24.54 -4.01
N ARG A 597 18.26 -24.72 -3.09
CA ARG A 597 18.85 -23.61 -2.35
C ARG A 597 19.49 -22.58 -3.28
N LEU A 598 20.28 -23.03 -4.27
CA LEU A 598 20.87 -22.17 -5.30
C LEU A 598 19.82 -21.47 -6.18
N TYR A 599 18.72 -22.15 -6.53
CA TYR A 599 17.61 -21.50 -7.24
C TYR A 599 17.01 -20.36 -6.39
N VAL A 600 16.69 -20.62 -5.13
CA VAL A 600 16.08 -19.63 -4.23
C VAL A 600 17.03 -18.47 -3.92
N SER A 601 18.34 -18.70 -3.80
CA SER A 601 19.32 -17.65 -3.49
C SER A 601 19.80 -16.85 -4.69
N CYS A 602 19.92 -17.46 -5.87
CA CYS A 602 20.61 -16.84 -7.02
C CYS A 602 19.70 -16.58 -8.22
N ILE A 603 18.69 -17.42 -8.48
CA ILE A 603 17.87 -17.35 -9.70
C ILE A 603 16.54 -16.64 -9.41
N LEU A 604 15.88 -16.97 -8.29
CA LEU A 604 14.61 -16.39 -7.91
C LEU A 604 14.69 -14.86 -7.70
N PRO A 605 15.73 -14.28 -7.05
CA PRO A 605 15.84 -12.82 -6.93
C PRO A 605 16.03 -12.10 -8.26
N LEU A 606 16.64 -12.75 -9.27
CA LEU A 606 16.71 -12.20 -10.63
C LEU A 606 15.33 -12.19 -11.28
N LEU A 607 14.59 -13.32 -11.21
CA LEU A 607 13.25 -13.44 -11.80
C LEU A 607 12.23 -12.46 -11.21
N THR A 608 12.41 -12.06 -9.95
CA THR A 608 11.46 -11.19 -9.24
C THR A 608 12.04 -9.82 -8.89
N TYR A 609 13.17 -9.45 -9.49
CA TYR A 609 13.75 -8.12 -9.31
C TYR A 609 12.73 -7.06 -9.74
N GLY A 610 12.55 -6.04 -8.90
CA GLY A 610 11.65 -4.92 -9.20
C GLY A 610 10.15 -5.25 -9.28
N CYS A 611 9.70 -6.45 -8.91
CA CYS A 611 8.31 -6.87 -9.13
C CYS A 611 7.28 -5.96 -8.44
N GLN A 612 7.64 -5.27 -7.35
CA GLN A 612 6.80 -4.26 -6.70
C GLN A 612 6.40 -3.09 -7.62
N VAL A 613 7.14 -2.86 -8.72
CA VAL A 613 6.92 -1.76 -9.66
C VAL A 613 6.21 -2.23 -10.93
N TRP A 614 6.56 -3.41 -11.47
CA TRP A 614 6.02 -3.88 -12.77
C TRP A 614 4.95 -4.97 -12.66
N PHE A 615 4.85 -5.71 -11.56
CA PHE A 615 3.88 -6.80 -11.43
C PHE A 615 2.51 -6.27 -10.99
N ARG A 616 1.50 -6.47 -11.83
CA ARG A 616 0.09 -6.27 -11.50
C ARG A 616 -0.63 -7.63 -11.52
N PRO A 617 -1.58 -7.91 -10.60
CA PRO A 617 -2.35 -9.17 -10.62
C PRO A 617 -3.10 -9.40 -11.95
N THR A 618 -3.55 -8.32 -12.57
CA THR A 618 -4.17 -8.29 -13.91
C THR A 618 -3.18 -7.73 -14.95
N GLY A 619 -3.36 -8.05 -16.23
CA GLY A 619 -2.54 -7.55 -17.35
C GLY A 619 -1.13 -8.16 -17.50
N ALA A 620 -0.46 -8.58 -16.43
CA ALA A 620 0.94 -9.05 -16.45
C ALA A 620 1.16 -10.46 -17.03
N LYS A 621 0.14 -11.16 -17.54
CA LYS A 621 0.22 -12.56 -18.03
C LYS A 621 1.35 -12.79 -19.04
N HIS A 622 1.56 -11.84 -19.96
CA HIS A 622 2.59 -11.94 -20.99
C HIS A 622 4.02 -11.80 -20.45
N LEU A 623 4.23 -10.93 -19.45
CA LEU A 623 5.50 -10.78 -18.71
C LEU A 623 5.80 -12.03 -17.87
N LEU A 624 4.81 -12.49 -17.11
CA LEU A 624 4.91 -13.71 -16.30
C LEU A 624 5.30 -14.93 -17.15
N LYS A 625 4.83 -15.01 -18.40
CA LYS A 625 5.18 -16.13 -19.29
C LYS A 625 6.68 -16.22 -19.59
N ARG A 626 7.38 -15.10 -19.70
CA ARG A 626 8.84 -15.05 -19.87
C ARG A 626 9.56 -15.58 -18.63
N LEU A 627 9.10 -15.16 -17.45
CA LEU A 627 9.63 -15.61 -16.16
C LEU A 627 9.36 -17.09 -15.89
N GLU A 628 8.18 -17.61 -16.27
CA GLU A 628 7.87 -19.03 -16.24
C GLU A 628 8.84 -19.85 -17.08
N VAL A 629 9.16 -19.42 -18.32
CA VAL A 629 10.11 -20.13 -19.19
C VAL A 629 11.48 -20.24 -18.50
N ALA A 630 11.97 -19.14 -17.93
CA ALA A 630 13.24 -19.11 -17.20
C ALA A 630 13.20 -19.97 -15.91
N GLN A 631 12.14 -19.88 -15.11
CA GLN A 631 11.89 -20.76 -13.96
C GLN A 631 11.93 -22.24 -14.41
N ASN A 632 11.25 -22.60 -15.49
CA ASN A 632 11.15 -23.96 -16.01
C ASN A 632 12.48 -24.51 -16.55
N VAL A 633 13.45 -23.67 -16.93
CA VAL A 633 14.82 -24.12 -17.23
C VAL A 633 15.53 -24.55 -15.93
N ALA A 634 15.37 -23.78 -14.86
CA ALA A 634 15.96 -24.07 -13.56
C ALA A 634 15.30 -25.26 -12.85
N LEU A 635 13.96 -25.37 -12.83
CA LEU A 635 13.25 -26.48 -12.16
C LEU A 635 13.64 -27.85 -12.72
N ARG A 636 13.88 -27.96 -14.04
CA ARG A 636 14.39 -29.18 -14.69
C ARG A 636 15.81 -29.53 -14.27
N TRP A 637 16.65 -28.54 -13.96
CA TRP A 637 18.00 -28.78 -13.42
C TRP A 637 17.96 -29.20 -11.94
N VAL A 638 17.08 -28.61 -11.13
CA VAL A 638 16.85 -28.98 -9.72
C VAL A 638 16.35 -30.43 -9.61
N SER A 639 15.38 -30.82 -10.44
CA SER A 639 14.70 -32.13 -10.39
C SER A 639 15.30 -33.22 -11.29
N GLY A 640 16.20 -32.85 -12.22
CA GLY A 640 16.79 -33.75 -13.21
C GLY A 640 15.80 -34.27 -14.27
N GLN A 641 14.64 -33.63 -14.46
CA GLN A 641 13.55 -34.13 -15.31
C GLN A 641 13.67 -33.76 -16.79
N PHE A 642 12.92 -34.48 -17.63
CA PHE A 642 12.88 -34.27 -19.08
C PHE A 642 12.12 -33.00 -19.48
N ARG A 643 12.33 -32.53 -20.72
CA ARG A 643 11.67 -31.32 -21.24
C ARG A 643 10.14 -31.43 -21.29
N SER A 644 9.64 -32.64 -21.53
CA SER A 644 8.22 -33.04 -21.62
C SER A 644 7.49 -33.15 -20.29
N CYS A 645 8.19 -33.18 -19.16
CA CYS A 645 7.57 -33.25 -17.84
C CYS A 645 6.71 -32.00 -17.60
N ALA A 646 5.50 -32.20 -17.07
CA ALA A 646 4.52 -31.13 -16.87
C ALA A 646 5.05 -30.05 -15.91
N ILE A 647 4.72 -28.79 -16.20
CA ILE A 647 5.23 -27.64 -15.43
C ILE A 647 4.76 -27.68 -13.97
N GLY A 648 3.48 -28.00 -13.74
CA GLY A 648 2.95 -28.14 -12.39
C GLY A 648 3.65 -29.26 -11.60
N ALA A 649 3.91 -30.39 -12.26
CA ALA A 649 4.69 -31.47 -11.66
C ALA A 649 6.11 -31.03 -11.26
N LEU A 650 6.81 -30.27 -12.12
CA LEU A 650 8.14 -29.72 -11.80
C LEU A 650 8.10 -28.79 -10.58
N GLN A 651 7.08 -27.94 -10.48
CA GLN A 651 6.86 -27.05 -9.33
C GLN A 651 6.62 -27.86 -8.05
N SER A 652 5.71 -28.84 -8.08
CA SER A 652 5.38 -29.70 -6.93
C SER A 652 6.56 -30.53 -6.45
N MET A 653 7.23 -31.25 -7.37
CA MET A 653 8.37 -32.13 -7.02
C MET A 653 9.57 -31.36 -6.44
N THR A 654 9.76 -30.11 -6.84
CA THR A 654 10.84 -29.26 -6.32
C THR A 654 10.45 -28.41 -5.11
N GLY A 655 9.17 -28.41 -4.70
CA GLY A 655 8.67 -27.52 -3.66
C GLY A 655 8.89 -26.04 -4.01
N ILE A 656 8.74 -25.65 -5.28
CA ILE A 656 8.89 -24.28 -5.76
C ILE A 656 7.57 -23.84 -6.43
N PRO A 657 6.88 -22.82 -5.91
CA PRO A 657 5.62 -22.35 -6.49
C PRO A 657 5.82 -21.63 -7.84
N PRO A 658 4.76 -21.48 -8.65
CA PRO A 658 4.72 -20.53 -9.77
C PRO A 658 5.30 -19.17 -9.40
N VAL A 659 6.08 -18.58 -10.33
CA VAL A 659 6.67 -17.24 -10.14
C VAL A 659 5.63 -16.15 -9.87
N SER A 660 4.41 -16.29 -10.40
CA SER A 660 3.26 -15.40 -10.14
C SER A 660 2.85 -15.36 -8.67
N ILE A 661 2.78 -16.52 -8.00
CA ILE A 661 2.48 -16.62 -6.57
C ILE A 661 3.60 -15.98 -5.74
N TYR A 662 4.85 -16.17 -6.14
CA TYR A 662 5.97 -15.54 -5.45
C TYR A 662 6.02 -14.02 -5.65
N CYS A 663 5.71 -13.51 -6.85
CA CYS A 663 5.55 -12.07 -7.10
C CYS A 663 4.41 -11.49 -6.24
N HIS A 664 3.26 -12.17 -6.14
CA HIS A 664 2.19 -11.76 -5.24
C HIS A 664 2.65 -11.74 -3.77
N LYS A 665 3.32 -12.80 -3.30
CA LYS A 665 3.89 -12.83 -1.94
C LYS A 665 4.88 -11.69 -1.68
N LEU A 666 5.75 -11.37 -2.65
CA LEU A 666 6.70 -10.25 -2.52
C LEU A 666 6.00 -8.89 -2.53
N GLN A 667 4.92 -8.75 -3.29
CA GLN A 667 4.06 -7.57 -3.30
C GLN A 667 3.40 -7.37 -1.93
N GLN A 668 2.79 -8.42 -1.36
CA GLN A 668 2.25 -8.40 0.01
C GLN A 668 3.33 -8.20 1.09
N SER A 669 4.52 -8.79 0.91
CA SER A 669 5.63 -8.59 1.86
C SER A 669 6.17 -7.15 1.81
N TYR A 670 6.07 -6.50 0.65
CA TYR A 670 6.40 -5.08 0.50
C TYR A 670 5.33 -4.19 1.15
N ARG A 671 4.04 -4.49 1.01
CA ARG A 671 2.94 -3.84 1.77
C ARG A 671 3.26 -3.80 3.26
N LEU A 672 3.46 -4.98 3.83
CA LEU A 672 3.78 -5.17 5.24
C LEU A 672 5.04 -4.37 5.65
N ARG A 673 6.04 -4.27 4.77
CA ARG A 673 7.25 -3.46 5.02
C ARG A 673 6.95 -1.96 5.09
N ILE A 674 5.95 -1.41 4.40
CA ILE A 674 5.68 0.04 4.40
C ILE A 674 5.31 0.53 5.80
N HIS A 675 4.56 -0.26 6.59
CA HIS A 675 4.26 0.06 8.00
C HIS A 675 5.53 0.25 8.83
N THR A 676 6.59 -0.52 8.51
CA THR A 676 7.89 -0.47 9.20
C THR A 676 8.76 0.74 8.85
N LEU A 677 8.35 1.58 7.89
CA LEU A 677 9.06 2.81 7.56
C LEU A 677 8.73 3.89 8.60
N LEU A 678 9.60 4.89 8.77
CA LEU A 678 9.32 6.06 9.61
C LEU A 678 8.11 6.82 9.05
N ALA A 679 7.29 7.44 9.90
CA ALA A 679 6.13 8.22 9.47
C ALA A 679 6.51 9.37 8.50
N SER A 680 7.73 9.91 8.61
CA SER A 680 8.32 10.89 7.68
C SER A 680 8.93 10.30 6.39
N HIS A 681 8.83 9.00 6.15
CA HIS A 681 9.43 8.36 4.99
C HIS A 681 8.62 8.68 3.72
N PRO A 682 9.24 9.14 2.61
CA PRO A 682 8.54 9.51 1.36
C PRO A 682 7.72 8.40 0.66
N ILE A 683 7.74 7.18 1.20
CA ILE A 683 6.93 6.03 0.74
C ILE A 683 5.68 5.87 1.61
N ARG A 684 5.69 6.24 2.90
CA ARG A 684 4.46 6.28 3.72
C ARG A 684 3.57 7.45 3.31
N SER A 685 4.15 8.61 2.96
CA SER A 685 3.39 9.76 2.44
C SER A 685 2.68 9.52 1.10
N LEU A 686 2.93 8.37 0.43
CA LEU A 686 2.18 7.94 -0.76
C LEU A 686 0.78 7.42 -0.42
N PHE A 687 0.59 6.97 0.82
CA PHE A 687 -0.62 6.31 1.31
C PHE A 687 -1.18 7.09 2.51
N PRO A 688 -1.56 8.38 2.34
CA PRO A 688 -2.04 9.20 3.46
C PRO A 688 -3.25 8.57 4.16
N ALA A 689 -4.19 8.02 3.38
CA ALA A 689 -5.35 7.27 3.86
C ALA A 689 -5.03 6.04 4.75
N LEU A 690 -3.77 5.61 4.82
CA LEU A 690 -3.32 4.48 5.65
C LEU A 690 -2.24 4.89 6.68
N TYR A 691 -1.70 6.12 6.58
CA TYR A 691 -0.66 6.64 7.47
C TYR A 691 -0.80 8.14 7.68
N ALA A 692 -1.20 8.53 8.90
CA ALA A 692 -1.26 9.93 9.32
C ALA A 692 0.06 10.69 9.02
N PRO A 693 -0.01 11.93 8.47
CA PRO A 693 1.16 12.74 8.21
C PRO A 693 1.96 13.05 9.48
N ALA A 694 3.27 12.82 9.45
CA ALA A 694 4.15 13.11 10.58
C ALA A 694 4.25 14.63 10.85
N ALA A 695 3.47 15.13 11.82
CA ALA A 695 3.43 16.55 12.17
C ALA A 695 4.81 17.15 12.53
N HIS A 696 5.70 16.34 13.12
CA HIS A 696 7.04 16.75 13.55
C HIS A 696 8.11 15.79 13.01
N SER A 697 8.41 15.87 11.71
CA SER A 697 9.61 15.20 11.18
C SER A 697 10.87 15.95 11.59
N PRO A 698 11.84 15.33 12.29
CA PRO A 698 13.16 15.92 12.44
C PRO A 698 13.81 15.88 11.06
N HIS A 699 14.15 17.05 10.55
CA HIS A 699 14.43 17.32 9.13
C HIS A 699 15.31 16.25 8.45
N THR A 700 14.72 15.41 7.61
CA THR A 700 15.45 14.66 6.57
C THR A 700 15.85 15.66 5.50
N PRO A 701 17.08 16.21 5.48
CA PRO A 701 17.37 17.44 4.77
C PRO A 701 17.69 17.18 3.28
N PHE A 702 17.13 16.11 2.74
CA PHE A 702 17.03 15.82 1.31
C PHE A 702 15.73 16.36 0.71
N TYR A 703 14.74 16.65 1.54
CA TYR A 703 13.48 17.29 1.14
C TYR A 703 13.07 18.32 2.20
N PRO A 704 13.36 19.62 1.99
CA PRO A 704 12.79 20.64 2.86
C PRO A 704 11.27 20.67 2.62
N PRO A 705 10.41 20.45 3.64
CA PRO A 705 8.99 20.74 3.48
C PRO A 705 8.88 22.22 3.07
N PRO A 706 8.24 22.56 1.93
CA PRO A 706 7.84 23.92 1.71
C PRO A 706 6.90 24.33 2.85
N THR A 707 7.09 25.53 3.40
CA THR A 707 6.29 26.09 4.51
C THR A 707 4.81 26.25 4.18
N SER A 708 4.43 26.07 2.91
CA SER A 708 3.11 25.65 2.46
C SER A 708 3.24 24.25 1.81
N PRO A 709 2.47 23.23 2.24
CA PRO A 709 2.65 21.87 1.75
C PRO A 709 2.18 21.73 0.28
N ARG A 710 3.08 21.97 -0.67
CA ARG A 710 2.98 21.45 -2.06
C ARG A 710 3.21 19.94 -2.07
N ALA A 711 2.41 19.20 -1.29
CA ALA A 711 2.40 17.74 -1.21
C ALA A 711 1.88 17.09 -2.51
N SER A 712 1.26 17.87 -3.39
CA SER A 712 0.83 17.47 -4.75
C SER A 712 1.97 17.06 -5.70
N LEU A 713 3.23 17.10 -5.25
CA LEU A 713 4.39 16.48 -5.88
C LEU A 713 4.61 15.02 -5.46
N TYR A 714 3.91 14.51 -4.43
CA TYR A 714 4.15 13.23 -3.75
C TYR A 714 2.98 12.23 -3.70
N HIS A 715 1.90 12.40 -4.48
CA HIS A 715 0.68 11.57 -4.38
C HIS A 715 0.28 10.69 -5.58
N SER A 716 0.96 10.65 -6.74
CA SER A 716 0.47 9.81 -7.87
C SER A 716 0.93 8.39 -7.81
N ALA A 717 1.80 8.05 -6.84
CA ALA A 717 2.74 6.93 -6.88
C ALA A 717 2.14 5.51 -7.02
N VAL A 718 0.86 5.41 -7.34
CA VAL A 718 -0.01 4.28 -7.08
C VAL A 718 -0.45 3.52 -8.33
N ALA A 719 -0.27 3.97 -9.57
CA ALA A 719 -0.63 3.15 -10.74
C ALA A 719 0.11 1.78 -10.83
N SER A 720 1.30 1.64 -10.22
CA SER A 720 1.94 0.34 -9.97
C SER A 720 1.61 -0.25 -8.59
N LEU A 721 1.33 0.62 -7.61
CA LEU A 721 1.05 0.28 -6.23
C LEU A 721 -0.46 0.14 -5.92
N ASP A 722 -1.36 0.17 -6.91
CA ASP A 722 -2.83 0.04 -6.71
C ASP A 722 -3.18 -1.35 -6.18
N SER A 723 -2.34 -2.32 -6.51
CA SER A 723 -2.35 -3.61 -5.85
C SER A 723 -2.25 -3.48 -4.32
N LEU A 724 -1.45 -2.53 -3.81
CA LEU A 724 -1.06 -2.36 -2.40
C LEU A 724 -2.11 -1.66 -1.52
N HIS A 725 -3.17 -1.07 -2.07
CA HIS A 725 -4.19 -0.32 -1.29
C HIS A 725 -4.76 -1.15 -0.13
N HIS A 726 -5.00 -2.44 -0.35
CA HIS A 726 -5.28 -3.38 0.73
C HIS A 726 -3.96 -3.78 1.40
N LEU A 727 -3.47 -2.92 2.29
CA LEU A 727 -2.49 -3.30 3.30
C LEU A 727 -3.19 -4.20 4.36
N PRO A 728 -2.54 -5.23 4.91
CA PRO A 728 -3.13 -5.98 6.01
C PRO A 728 -3.18 -5.11 7.27
N ASP A 729 -4.29 -5.18 8.01
CA ASP A 729 -4.43 -4.47 9.27
C ASP A 729 -3.35 -4.91 10.25
N ILE A 730 -2.49 -3.95 10.61
CA ILE A 730 -1.58 -4.07 11.74
C ILE A 730 -2.09 -3.09 12.78
N THR A 731 -2.56 -3.62 13.89
CA THR A 731 -3.21 -2.86 14.97
C THR A 731 -2.35 -1.73 15.53
N GLU A 732 -1.02 -1.80 15.46
CA GLU A 732 -0.15 -0.63 15.70
C GLU A 732 1.22 -0.70 15.00
N TYR A 733 1.61 0.41 14.36
CA TYR A 733 2.99 0.65 13.90
C TYR A 733 3.34 2.15 13.89
N ASP A 734 3.01 2.84 14.98
CA ASP A 734 3.48 4.20 15.23
C ASP A 734 4.95 4.18 15.69
N ARG A 735 5.86 4.48 14.77
CA ARG A 735 7.26 4.78 15.09
C ARG A 735 7.38 6.21 15.63
N ARG A 736 6.93 6.41 16.87
CA ARG A 736 7.25 7.63 17.64
C ARG A 736 8.77 7.78 17.73
N LEU A 737 9.25 9.01 17.52
CA LEU A 737 10.64 9.46 17.26
C LEU A 737 11.80 8.96 18.18
N ARG A 738 11.56 8.10 19.18
CA ARG A 738 12.43 7.93 20.36
C ARG A 738 13.71 7.10 20.14
N SER A 739 13.82 6.33 19.06
CA SER A 739 14.96 5.41 18.83
C SER A 739 16.08 5.93 17.93
N ASN A 740 16.19 7.26 17.74
CA ASN A 740 17.32 7.86 17.01
C ASN A 740 18.66 7.63 17.76
N PRO A 741 19.78 7.39 17.05
CA PRO A 741 21.10 7.31 17.69
C PRO A 741 21.41 8.58 18.49
N GLY A 742 21.87 8.41 19.74
CA GLY A 742 22.07 9.49 20.72
C GLY A 742 20.86 9.74 21.63
N ASN A 743 19.66 9.29 21.24
CA ASN A 743 18.42 9.45 22.02
C ASN A 743 17.87 8.14 22.60
N ARG A 744 18.45 6.98 22.27
CA ARG A 744 18.00 5.67 22.80
C ARG A 744 18.21 5.61 24.31
N VAL A 745 17.39 4.82 25.01
CA VAL A 745 17.53 4.56 26.46
C VAL A 745 18.97 4.15 26.82
N ILE A 746 19.57 3.23 26.05
CA ILE A 746 20.95 2.78 26.24
C ILE A 746 22.02 3.84 25.91
N ASP A 747 21.71 4.84 25.08
CA ASP A 747 22.63 5.95 24.77
C ASP A 747 22.61 7.03 25.86
N ARG A 748 21.45 7.26 26.49
CA ARG A 748 21.23 8.34 27.46
C ARG A 748 21.37 7.91 28.93
N PHE A 749 21.09 6.64 29.23
CA PHE A 749 20.95 6.11 30.60
C PHE A 749 21.64 4.74 30.79
N GLY A 750 22.58 4.39 29.91
CA GLY A 750 23.28 3.09 29.96
C GLY A 750 24.13 2.87 31.21
N ASP A 751 24.42 3.93 31.96
CA ASP A 751 25.06 3.96 33.27
C ASP A 751 24.13 3.56 34.43
N ARG A 752 22.80 3.71 34.25
CA ARG A 752 21.76 3.41 35.25
C ARG A 752 21.02 2.09 34.98
N LEU A 753 21.60 1.25 34.13
CA LEU A 753 21.01 0.04 33.59
C LEU A 753 21.99 -1.13 33.68
N THR A 754 21.58 -2.22 34.33
CA THR A 754 22.45 -3.40 34.54
C THR A 754 21.82 -4.66 33.95
N PHE A 755 22.62 -5.44 33.22
CA PHE A 755 22.21 -6.72 32.64
C PHE A 755 22.88 -7.89 33.37
N PHE A 756 22.08 -8.80 33.91
CA PHE A 756 22.50 -10.01 34.63
C PHE A 756 22.08 -11.26 33.84
N LEU A 757 22.65 -11.40 32.64
CA LEU A 757 22.28 -12.44 31.67
C LEU A 757 23.26 -13.62 31.57
N ASP A 758 24.30 -13.65 32.42
CA ASP A 758 25.27 -14.76 32.44
C ASP A 758 24.71 -15.97 33.19
N HIS A 759 24.57 -17.10 32.48
CA HIS A 759 24.05 -18.36 33.00
C HIS A 759 24.71 -19.58 32.31
N PRO A 760 24.77 -20.75 32.97
CA PRO A 760 25.13 -22.01 32.32
C PRO A 760 24.08 -22.45 31.29
N LYS A 761 24.41 -23.37 30.38
CA LYS A 761 23.49 -23.80 29.31
C LYS A 761 22.23 -24.43 29.91
N LYS A 762 21.02 -24.03 29.47
CA LYS A 762 19.73 -24.55 29.97
C LYS A 762 19.58 -26.10 29.89
N LYS A 763 20.35 -26.77 29.04
CA LYS A 763 20.36 -28.25 28.91
C LYS A 763 21.31 -28.96 29.88
N ASP A 764 22.07 -28.22 30.66
CA ASP A 764 23.13 -28.69 31.54
C ASP A 764 22.62 -28.62 32.99
N ALA A 765 21.84 -29.63 33.38
CA ALA A 765 21.11 -29.67 34.65
C ALA A 765 22.06 -29.54 35.85
N ASP A 766 23.18 -30.27 35.80
CA ASP A 766 24.19 -30.34 36.86
C ASP A 766 24.88 -28.99 37.10
N ALA A 767 24.94 -28.13 36.07
CA ALA A 767 25.48 -26.77 36.18
C ALA A 767 24.43 -25.71 36.55
N ILE A 768 23.17 -25.86 36.10
CA ILE A 768 22.14 -24.82 36.27
C ILE A 768 21.49 -24.84 37.65
N GLU A 769 21.25 -26.00 38.27
CA GLU A 769 20.65 -26.06 39.61
C GLU A 769 21.55 -25.41 40.70
N PRO A 770 22.88 -25.68 40.75
CA PRO A 770 23.77 -24.96 41.66
C PRO A 770 23.81 -23.45 41.37
N TRP A 771 23.77 -23.03 40.10
CA TRP A 771 23.75 -21.61 39.73
C TRP A 771 22.45 -20.92 40.17
N ILE A 772 21.29 -21.58 40.07
CA ILE A 772 20.03 -21.03 40.59
C ILE A 772 20.19 -20.76 42.10
N ARG A 773 20.59 -21.78 42.87
CA ARG A 773 20.75 -21.70 44.33
C ARG A 773 21.79 -20.68 44.79
N THR A 774 22.90 -20.51 44.06
CA THR A 774 24.05 -19.68 44.48
C THR A 774 24.09 -18.28 43.86
N SER A 775 23.40 -18.06 42.74
CA SER A 775 23.43 -16.79 42.00
C SER A 775 22.05 -16.18 41.80
N LEU A 776 21.05 -16.95 41.32
CA LEU A 776 19.72 -16.42 41.02
C LEU A 776 18.89 -16.17 42.28
N THR A 777 18.75 -17.17 43.16
CA THR A 777 17.98 -17.05 44.40
C THR A 777 18.48 -15.91 45.30
N PRO A 778 19.80 -15.70 45.49
CA PRO A 778 20.31 -14.52 46.19
C PRO A 778 19.99 -13.19 45.50
N ARG A 779 20.00 -13.11 44.15
CA ARG A 779 19.58 -11.89 43.42
C ARG A 779 18.10 -11.58 43.67
N ILE A 780 17.24 -12.59 43.62
CA ILE A 780 15.80 -12.45 43.90
C ILE A 780 15.59 -12.00 45.36
N ALA A 781 16.27 -12.61 46.33
CA ALA A 781 16.18 -12.23 47.74
C ALA A 781 16.66 -10.78 47.98
N ASN A 782 17.82 -10.41 47.45
CA ASN A 782 18.38 -9.05 47.56
C ASN A 782 17.51 -7.98 46.88
N ALA A 783 16.77 -8.34 45.84
CA ALA A 783 15.83 -7.42 45.18
C ALA A 783 14.49 -7.29 45.93
N ASN A 784 14.06 -8.31 46.69
CA ASN A 784 12.84 -8.27 47.52
C ASN A 784 13.08 -7.64 48.91
N ALA A 785 14.30 -7.72 49.45
CA ALA A 785 14.65 -7.13 50.74
C ALA A 785 14.91 -5.61 50.68
N ASP A 786 15.03 -5.04 49.48
CA ASP A 786 15.28 -3.63 49.24
C ASP A 786 13.93 -2.86 49.20
N PRO A 787 13.64 -1.96 50.17
CA PRO A 787 12.37 -1.25 50.24
C PRO A 787 12.16 -0.21 49.13
N ALA A 788 13.21 0.11 48.36
CA ALA A 788 13.12 0.97 47.18
C ALA A 788 13.01 0.17 45.86
N SER A 789 12.90 -1.16 45.93
CA SER A 789 12.88 -2.07 44.79
C SER A 789 11.48 -2.61 44.49
N LEU A 790 11.11 -2.61 43.20
CA LEU A 790 9.96 -3.33 42.67
C LEU A 790 10.47 -4.54 41.88
N VAL A 791 10.07 -5.74 42.30
CA VAL A 791 10.49 -7.00 41.69
C VAL A 791 9.39 -7.49 40.75
N LEU A 792 9.74 -7.68 39.48
CA LEU A 792 8.81 -8.00 38.40
C LEU A 792 9.22 -9.33 37.75
N PHE A 793 8.33 -10.32 37.77
CA PHE A 793 8.48 -11.56 36.99
C PHE A 793 7.53 -11.53 35.80
N THR A 794 8.01 -11.89 34.61
CA THR A 794 7.26 -11.83 33.35
C THR A 794 7.36 -13.13 32.57
N ASP A 795 6.27 -13.53 31.90
CA ASP A 795 6.22 -14.67 30.97
C ASP A 795 5.28 -14.39 29.77
N GLY A 796 5.51 -15.08 28.65
CA GLY A 796 4.72 -14.93 27.42
C GLY A 796 4.57 -16.23 26.61
N SER A 797 3.37 -16.82 26.64
CA SER A 797 3.07 -18.11 25.99
C SER A 797 2.22 -17.96 24.72
N ALA A 798 2.33 -18.91 23.78
CA ALA A 798 1.59 -18.89 22.52
C ALA A 798 1.43 -20.27 21.87
N TYR A 799 0.37 -20.45 21.08
CA TYR A 799 0.21 -21.65 20.26
C TYR A 799 1.24 -21.71 19.10
N PRO A 800 1.70 -22.90 18.67
CA PRO A 800 2.70 -23.04 17.59
C PRO A 800 2.27 -22.53 16.21
N ASP A 801 0.97 -22.35 15.97
CA ASP A 801 0.41 -21.74 14.76
C ASP A 801 0.33 -20.20 14.85
N GLY A 802 0.37 -19.64 16.06
CA GLY A 802 0.19 -18.23 16.37
C GLY A 802 -1.27 -17.78 16.49
N SER A 803 -2.22 -18.72 16.58
CA SER A 803 -3.66 -18.42 16.64
C SER A 803 -4.09 -17.75 17.95
N SER A 804 -3.32 -17.91 19.02
CA SER A 804 -3.45 -17.14 20.26
C SER A 804 -2.09 -17.03 20.94
N CYS A 805 -1.89 -15.92 21.63
CA CYS A 805 -0.81 -15.72 22.59
C CYS A 805 -1.34 -14.99 23.83
N ALA A 806 -0.66 -15.13 24.95
CA ALA A 806 -0.97 -14.48 26.21
C ALA A 806 0.33 -13.98 26.86
N SER A 807 0.26 -12.81 27.50
CA SER A 807 1.37 -12.24 28.28
C SER A 807 0.92 -12.01 29.71
N GLY A 808 1.86 -12.01 30.65
CA GLY A 808 1.54 -11.69 32.03
C GLY A 808 2.76 -11.36 32.88
N PHE A 809 2.50 -10.71 34.00
CA PHE A 809 3.51 -10.38 35.00
C PHE A 809 2.95 -10.43 36.41
N ILE A 810 3.84 -10.65 37.37
CA ILE A 810 3.56 -10.52 38.79
C ILE A 810 4.56 -9.52 39.39
N ALA A 811 4.01 -8.52 40.08
CA ALA A 811 4.76 -7.47 40.77
C ALA A 811 4.78 -7.73 42.27
N TYR A 812 5.99 -7.83 42.81
CA TYR A 812 6.28 -8.01 44.23
C TYR A 812 6.91 -6.74 44.80
N TYR A 813 6.43 -6.36 45.98
CA TYR A 813 6.99 -5.32 46.86
C TYR A 813 7.35 -6.02 48.19
N PRO A 814 8.14 -5.41 49.10
CA PRO A 814 8.92 -6.14 50.09
C PRO A 814 8.24 -7.29 50.85
N ASP A 815 9.08 -8.23 51.25
CA ASP A 815 8.70 -9.50 51.89
C ASP A 815 7.85 -10.43 50.99
N THR A 816 8.10 -10.39 49.67
CA THR A 816 7.40 -11.19 48.64
C THR A 816 5.89 -10.96 48.57
N THR A 817 5.44 -9.78 49.00
CA THR A 817 4.03 -9.38 48.93
C THR A 817 3.63 -9.12 47.48
N VAL A 818 2.66 -9.87 46.97
CA VAL A 818 2.09 -9.60 45.63
C VAL A 818 1.30 -8.30 45.68
N LEU A 819 1.78 -7.26 45.00
CA LEU A 819 1.00 -6.03 44.79
C LEU A 819 0.01 -6.18 43.65
N HIS A 820 0.43 -6.88 42.60
CA HIS A 820 -0.34 -7.00 41.37
C HIS A 820 0.05 -8.26 40.60
N SER A 821 -0.94 -8.89 39.99
CA SER A 821 -0.77 -10.04 39.11
C SER A 821 -1.75 -9.87 37.96
N ALA A 822 -1.24 -9.85 36.73
CA ALA A 822 -2.06 -9.71 35.53
C ALA A 822 -1.56 -10.68 34.47
N ALA A 823 -2.50 -11.33 33.77
CA ALA A 823 -2.23 -12.01 32.51
C ALA A 823 -3.43 -11.81 31.59
N GLU A 824 -3.16 -11.57 30.31
CA GLU A 824 -4.15 -11.22 29.30
C GLU A 824 -3.87 -11.95 27.99
N THR A 825 -4.93 -12.25 27.24
CA THR A 825 -4.78 -12.75 25.86
C THR A 825 -4.47 -11.58 24.92
N ARG A 826 -3.44 -11.74 24.09
CA ARG A 826 -2.89 -10.70 23.21
C ARG A 826 -3.21 -10.93 21.73
N GLY A 827 -4.27 -11.68 21.44
CA GLY A 827 -4.66 -12.00 20.07
C GLY A 827 -3.64 -12.89 19.35
N HIS A 828 -3.39 -12.63 18.06
CA HIS A 828 -2.55 -13.45 17.22
C HIS A 828 -1.06 -13.06 17.28
N GLY A 829 -0.21 -13.97 17.76
CA GLY A 829 1.23 -13.73 17.93
C GLY A 829 2.01 -15.00 18.28
N PHE A 830 3.34 -14.90 18.37
CA PHE A 830 4.20 -16.00 18.84
C PHE A 830 4.78 -15.69 20.22
N ALA A 831 5.29 -16.71 20.92
CA ALA A 831 5.85 -16.54 22.27
C ALA A 831 6.88 -15.38 22.33
N PRO A 832 7.88 -15.25 21.43
CA PRO A 832 8.81 -14.11 21.46
C PRO A 832 8.22 -12.72 21.17
N ASP A 833 6.93 -12.64 20.85
CA ASP A 833 6.17 -11.39 20.78
C ASP A 833 5.41 -11.18 22.12
N ALA A 834 4.78 -12.22 22.67
CA ALA A 834 4.12 -12.21 23.99
C ALA A 834 5.08 -11.86 25.16
N GLU A 835 6.30 -12.38 25.10
CA GLU A 835 7.40 -12.07 26.04
C GLU A 835 7.77 -10.59 26.07
N LEU A 836 7.63 -9.91 24.93
CA LEU A 836 7.86 -8.47 24.84
C LEU A 836 6.67 -7.68 25.40
N TYR A 837 5.44 -8.17 25.24
CA TYR A 837 4.28 -7.59 25.91
C TYR A 837 4.43 -7.67 27.42
N ALA A 838 4.75 -8.85 27.96
CA ALA A 838 4.92 -9.06 29.40
C ALA A 838 5.93 -8.07 30.03
N ALA A 839 7.09 -7.88 29.38
CA ALA A 839 8.08 -6.89 29.79
C ALA A 839 7.60 -5.43 29.66
N THR A 840 6.80 -5.13 28.63
CA THR A 840 6.22 -3.79 28.39
C THR A 840 5.17 -3.45 29.44
N ASP A 841 4.26 -4.39 29.73
CA ASP A 841 3.21 -4.27 30.75
C ASP A 841 3.83 -4.04 32.14
N ALA A 842 4.83 -4.84 32.50
CA ALA A 842 5.56 -4.73 33.76
C ALA A 842 6.30 -3.38 33.91
N ALA A 843 6.96 -2.91 32.84
CA ALA A 843 7.61 -1.59 32.83
C ALA A 843 6.61 -0.42 32.84
N ALA A 844 5.42 -0.58 32.26
CA ALA A 844 4.35 0.41 32.32
C ALA A 844 3.70 0.46 33.72
N TYR A 845 3.54 -0.67 34.40
CA TYR A 845 3.02 -0.73 35.77
C TYR A 845 3.90 0.05 36.76
N ALA A 846 5.23 -0.02 36.60
CA ALA A 846 6.18 0.79 37.36
C ALA A 846 6.00 2.32 37.19
N LEU A 847 5.29 2.78 36.15
CA LEU A 847 4.96 4.19 35.96
C LEU A 847 3.68 4.63 36.68
N THR A 848 2.94 3.73 37.32
CA THR A 848 1.71 4.10 38.04
C THR A 848 1.99 5.02 39.24
N PRO A 849 1.05 5.91 39.63
CA PRO A 849 1.26 6.82 40.77
C PRO A 849 1.30 6.13 42.15
N LEU A 850 1.04 4.83 42.20
CA LEU A 850 0.86 4.04 43.43
C LEU A 850 2.18 3.73 44.15
N LEU A 851 3.33 3.99 43.52
CA LEU A 851 4.66 3.59 44.00
C LEU A 851 5.67 4.77 44.05
N PRO A 852 5.39 5.84 44.81
CA PRO A 852 6.22 7.05 44.83
C PRO A 852 7.61 6.88 45.48
N THR A 853 7.84 5.77 46.21
CA THR A 853 9.09 5.48 46.94
C THR A 853 10.01 4.50 46.21
N VAL A 854 9.57 3.88 45.11
CA VAL A 854 10.39 2.93 44.34
C VAL A 854 11.41 3.73 43.52
N THR A 855 12.69 3.34 43.60
CA THR A 855 13.77 3.87 42.75
C THR A 855 14.47 2.80 41.92
N ARG A 856 14.22 1.51 42.17
CA ARG A 856 14.89 0.39 41.51
C ARG A 856 13.85 -0.57 40.93
N LEU A 857 14.02 -0.95 39.65
CA LEU A 857 13.21 -1.99 39.02
C LEU A 857 14.07 -3.23 38.77
N ALA A 858 13.67 -4.38 39.28
CA ALA A 858 14.34 -5.66 39.04
C ALA A 858 13.43 -6.58 38.21
N LEU A 859 13.71 -6.66 36.90
CA LEU A 859 12.93 -7.43 35.93
C LEU A 859 13.54 -8.82 35.69
N PHE A 860 12.79 -9.87 35.97
CA PHE A 860 13.17 -11.27 35.79
C PHE A 860 12.42 -11.88 34.59
N MET A 861 13.17 -12.40 33.63
CA MET A 861 12.64 -12.96 32.36
C MET A 861 13.30 -14.29 32.00
N ASP A 862 12.56 -15.21 31.38
CA ASP A 862 13.08 -16.50 30.92
C ASP A 862 13.40 -16.55 29.42
N ALA A 863 12.83 -15.65 28.62
CA ALA A 863 13.25 -15.43 27.24
C ALA A 863 14.61 -14.70 27.13
N GLU A 864 15.71 -15.45 27.28
CA GLU A 864 17.10 -15.01 27.05
C GLU A 864 17.26 -14.17 25.76
N GLY A 865 16.63 -14.63 24.67
CA GLY A 865 16.66 -13.95 23.37
C GLY A 865 15.94 -12.61 23.36
N THR A 866 14.90 -12.44 24.18
CA THR A 866 14.13 -11.21 24.37
C THR A 866 14.92 -10.23 25.24
N ALA A 867 15.45 -10.69 26.38
CA ALA A 867 16.27 -9.90 27.29
C ALA A 867 17.51 -9.30 26.59
N LYS A 868 18.14 -10.03 25.67
CA LYS A 868 19.29 -9.56 24.87
C LYS A 868 18.96 -8.50 23.81
N ILE A 869 17.68 -8.35 23.43
CA ILE A 869 17.25 -7.37 22.41
C ILE A 869 16.38 -6.24 22.97
N LEU A 870 16.09 -6.26 24.27
CA LEU A 870 15.14 -5.38 24.98
C LEU A 870 15.32 -3.88 24.65
N LEU A 871 16.57 -3.43 24.49
CA LEU A 871 16.93 -2.04 24.19
C LEU A 871 17.60 -1.87 22.82
N ASN A 872 17.44 -2.84 21.91
CA ASN A 872 18.01 -2.81 20.57
C ASN A 872 16.91 -2.57 19.51
N PRO A 873 16.62 -1.30 19.13
CA PRO A 873 15.52 -0.97 18.23
C PRO A 873 15.70 -1.44 16.78
N ARG A 874 16.80 -2.13 16.44
CA ARG A 874 17.09 -2.63 15.07
C ARG A 874 16.02 -3.58 14.51
N SER A 875 15.25 -4.26 15.36
CA SER A 875 14.18 -5.16 14.94
C SER A 875 12.94 -4.41 14.42
N GLY A 876 12.76 -3.14 14.82
CA GLY A 876 11.62 -2.30 14.44
C GLY A 876 10.27 -2.67 15.05
N ARG A 877 10.21 -3.72 15.88
CA ARG A 877 9.03 -4.20 16.62
C ARG A 877 8.44 -3.09 17.48
N HIS A 878 7.11 -3.01 17.55
CA HIS A 878 6.38 -1.93 18.22
C HIS A 878 6.54 -2.01 19.76
N GLU A 879 6.45 -3.22 20.29
CA GLU A 879 6.59 -3.59 21.69
C GLU A 879 7.93 -3.11 22.28
N LEU A 880 9.02 -3.24 21.49
CA LEU A 880 10.35 -2.74 21.88
C LEU A 880 10.46 -1.20 21.88
N LEU A 881 9.58 -0.49 21.17
CA LEU A 881 9.52 0.98 21.17
C LEU A 881 8.70 1.48 22.36
N GLU A 882 7.61 0.78 22.70
CA GLU A 882 6.79 1.06 23.88
C GLU A 882 7.57 0.84 25.17
N LEU A 883 8.25 -0.31 25.30
CA LEU A 883 9.13 -0.60 26.41
C LEU A 883 10.25 0.45 26.58
N GLN A 884 10.87 0.89 25.47
CA GLN A 884 11.82 2.02 25.51
C GLN A 884 11.16 3.34 25.92
N ALA A 885 9.91 3.59 25.52
CA ALA A 885 9.18 4.79 25.91
C ALA A 885 8.83 4.78 27.42
N SER A 886 8.44 3.64 27.97
CA SER A 886 8.16 3.47 29.40
C SER A 886 9.41 3.58 30.25
N LEU A 887 10.49 2.89 29.86
CA LEU A 887 11.78 2.97 30.55
C LEU A 887 12.39 4.38 30.46
N GLN A 888 12.25 5.08 29.33
CA GLN A 888 12.65 6.49 29.24
C GLN A 888 11.87 7.35 30.24
N ALA A 889 10.54 7.20 30.30
CA ALA A 889 9.70 7.96 31.24
C ALA A 889 10.04 7.64 32.71
N TRP A 890 10.44 6.40 33.01
CA TRP A 890 10.96 6.01 34.32
C TRP A 890 12.25 6.77 34.64
N PHE A 891 13.26 6.69 33.76
CA PHE A 891 14.56 7.34 33.94
C PHE A 891 14.51 8.88 33.96
N GLU A 892 13.48 9.50 33.37
CA GLU A 892 13.30 10.96 33.35
C GLU A 892 12.58 11.50 34.59
N ARG A 893 11.89 10.66 35.39
CA ARG A 893 11.24 11.07 36.64
C ARG A 893 12.22 11.39 37.78
N SER A 894 13.37 10.73 37.84
CA SER A 894 14.36 10.92 38.90
C SER A 894 15.76 10.50 38.45
N PRO A 895 16.82 11.21 38.88
CA PRO A 895 18.21 10.76 38.67
C PRO A 895 18.52 9.46 39.42
N ALA A 896 17.84 9.18 40.54
CA ALA A 896 18.05 7.98 41.36
C ALA A 896 17.44 6.70 40.76
N HIS A 897 16.66 6.81 39.68
CA HIS A 897 16.01 5.65 39.07
C HIS A 897 16.99 4.73 38.33
N THR A 898 16.97 3.45 38.68
CA THR A 898 17.78 2.38 38.08
C THR A 898 16.91 1.21 37.61
N VAL A 899 17.44 0.41 36.68
CA VAL A 899 16.77 -0.78 36.13
C VAL A 899 17.77 -1.94 36.00
N GLU A 900 17.39 -3.10 36.49
CA GLU A 900 18.14 -4.35 36.37
C GLU A 900 17.34 -5.39 35.59
N ILE A 901 18.00 -6.08 34.65
CA ILE A 901 17.37 -7.14 33.83
C ILE A 901 18.11 -8.45 34.12
N HIS A 902 17.39 -9.40 34.70
CA HIS A 902 17.88 -10.69 35.16
C HIS A 902 17.30 -11.84 34.33
N TYR A 903 18.14 -12.81 33.95
CA TYR A 903 17.66 -14.06 33.35
C TYR A 903 17.21 -15.06 34.44
N CYS A 904 16.04 -15.67 34.24
CA CYS A 904 15.45 -16.69 35.12
C CYS A 904 15.04 -17.92 34.29
N PRO A 905 15.57 -19.14 34.50
CA PRO A 905 15.27 -20.27 33.62
C PRO A 905 13.85 -20.82 33.83
N SER A 906 13.07 -20.93 32.75
CA SER A 906 11.73 -21.56 32.76
C SER A 906 11.75 -23.04 33.16
N HIS A 907 10.70 -23.47 33.89
CA HIS A 907 10.49 -24.82 34.42
C HIS A 907 11.67 -25.35 35.26
N ALA A 908 12.22 -24.48 36.11
CA ALA A 908 13.39 -24.76 36.93
C ALA A 908 13.11 -24.68 38.44
N GLY A 909 11.83 -24.59 38.84
CA GLY A 909 11.40 -24.63 40.24
C GLY A 909 11.59 -23.30 40.99
N VAL A 910 11.71 -22.17 40.28
CA VAL A 910 11.75 -20.83 40.89
C VAL A 910 10.31 -20.38 41.15
N PRO A 911 9.82 -20.32 42.41
CA PRO A 911 8.38 -20.23 42.70
C PRO A 911 7.68 -19.04 42.04
N GLN A 912 8.32 -17.87 41.99
CA GLN A 912 7.78 -16.67 41.36
C GLN A 912 7.67 -16.80 39.83
N ASN A 913 8.58 -17.56 39.19
CA ASN A 913 8.55 -17.79 37.75
C ASN A 913 7.50 -18.85 37.37
N GLU A 914 7.39 -19.93 38.14
CA GLU A 914 6.33 -20.94 37.90
C GLU A 914 4.94 -20.36 38.18
N ALA A 915 4.82 -19.37 39.07
CA ALA A 915 3.57 -18.66 39.35
C ALA A 915 3.10 -17.82 38.15
N VAL A 916 4.00 -17.08 37.48
CA VAL A 916 3.63 -16.32 36.27
C VAL A 916 3.39 -17.22 35.06
N ASP A 917 4.19 -18.30 34.88
CA ASP A 917 3.94 -19.33 33.84
C ASP A 917 2.56 -19.99 34.00
N SER A 918 2.18 -20.31 35.24
CA SER A 918 0.85 -20.85 35.55
C SER A 918 -0.27 -19.85 35.25
N LEU A 919 -0.07 -18.56 35.58
CA LEU A 919 -1.04 -17.49 35.34
C LEU A 919 -1.25 -17.25 33.83
N VAL A 920 -0.17 -17.17 33.06
CA VAL A 920 -0.20 -16.99 31.60
C VAL A 920 -0.75 -18.24 30.89
N SER A 921 -0.38 -19.43 31.36
CA SER A 921 -0.95 -20.70 30.88
C SER A 921 -2.46 -20.82 31.15
N GLY A 922 -2.95 -20.24 32.26
CA GLY A 922 -4.38 -20.11 32.54
C GLY A 922 -5.07 -19.19 31.54
N ALA A 923 -4.57 -17.96 31.40
CA ALA A 923 -5.10 -16.97 30.46
C ALA A 923 -5.10 -17.46 28.99
N LEU A 924 -4.12 -18.26 28.58
CA LEU A 924 -4.07 -18.85 27.24
C LEU A 924 -5.13 -19.96 27.03
N ARG A 925 -5.61 -20.61 28.10
CA ARG A 925 -6.60 -21.70 28.07
C ARG A 925 -8.04 -21.22 28.23
N ASP A 926 -8.28 -20.13 28.96
CA ASP A 926 -9.60 -19.52 29.17
C ASP A 926 -10.11 -18.81 27.89
N ARG A 927 -10.38 -19.61 26.85
CA ARG A 927 -10.80 -19.14 25.52
C ARG A 927 -12.29 -18.81 25.41
N ASP A 928 -13.09 -19.11 26.45
CA ASP A 928 -14.55 -19.05 26.43
C ASP A 928 -15.10 -18.12 27.53
N GLY A 929 -15.91 -17.12 27.15
CA GLY A 929 -16.86 -16.48 28.07
C GLY A 929 -17.16 -15.00 27.87
N SER A 930 -16.15 -14.14 27.68
CA SER A 930 -16.32 -12.67 27.85
C SER A 930 -16.52 -11.85 26.57
N GLY A 931 -16.40 -12.46 25.38
CA GLY A 931 -16.70 -11.81 24.09
C GLY A 931 -15.78 -10.65 23.69
N ARG A 932 -14.76 -10.32 24.47
CA ARG A 932 -13.73 -9.33 24.11
C ARG A 932 -12.56 -10.03 23.41
N HIS A 933 -12.72 -10.23 22.11
CA HIS A 933 -11.57 -10.55 21.26
C HIS A 933 -10.64 -9.34 21.21
N HIS A 934 -9.38 -9.51 21.58
CA HIS A 934 -8.34 -8.57 21.17
C HIS A 934 -8.04 -8.86 19.70
N ASP A 935 -8.48 -7.99 18.78
CA ASP A 935 -8.23 -8.06 17.32
C ASP A 935 -6.74 -7.87 16.95
N PHE A 936 -5.85 -7.91 17.93
CA PHE A 936 -4.43 -7.68 17.76
C PHE A 936 -3.77 -8.79 16.91
N SER A 937 -2.94 -8.37 15.95
CA SER A 937 -2.16 -9.27 15.11
C SER A 937 -0.69 -8.83 15.01
N SER A 938 0.22 -9.64 15.55
CA SER A 938 1.65 -9.33 15.55
C SER A 938 2.22 -9.24 14.12
N PHE A 939 3.19 -8.35 13.93
CA PHE A 939 3.89 -8.22 12.64
C PHE A 939 4.50 -9.55 12.18
N ALA A 940 4.97 -10.38 13.12
CA ALA A 940 5.51 -11.70 12.81
C ALA A 940 4.40 -12.67 12.37
N TYR A 941 3.24 -12.63 13.02
CA TYR A 941 2.07 -13.43 12.65
C TYR A 941 1.60 -13.09 11.23
N ILE A 942 1.36 -11.82 10.92
CA ILE A 942 0.95 -11.39 9.58
C ILE A 942 2.02 -11.76 8.53
N ARG A 943 3.31 -11.60 8.85
CA ARG A 943 4.39 -12.04 7.96
C ARG A 943 4.37 -13.55 7.67
N ARG A 944 3.96 -14.38 8.65
CA ARG A 944 3.73 -15.82 8.46
C ARG A 944 2.46 -16.08 7.66
N SER A 945 1.38 -15.33 7.91
CA SER A 945 0.10 -15.47 7.20
C SER A 945 0.25 -15.20 5.70
N LEU A 946 1.07 -14.23 5.28
CA LEU A 946 1.43 -14.02 3.86
C LEU A 946 2.17 -15.21 3.22
N GLY A 947 2.87 -16.01 4.04
CA GLY A 947 3.45 -17.29 3.64
C GLY A 947 2.39 -18.36 3.44
N LEU A 948 1.43 -18.46 4.36
CA LEU A 948 0.30 -19.39 4.30
C LEU A 948 -0.65 -19.05 3.16
N ASP A 949 -0.90 -17.76 2.88
CA ASP A 949 -1.73 -17.32 1.76
C ASP A 949 -1.12 -17.73 0.41
N ALA A 950 0.18 -17.54 0.24
CA ALA A 950 0.90 -18.04 -0.93
C ALA A 950 0.84 -19.57 -1.06
N GLN A 951 0.74 -20.31 0.06
CA GLN A 951 0.52 -21.75 0.05
C GLN A 951 -0.92 -22.09 -0.36
N ARG A 952 -1.95 -21.48 0.24
CA ARG A 952 -3.37 -21.67 -0.12
C ARG A 952 -3.63 -21.37 -1.60
N ARG A 953 -3.05 -20.29 -2.13
CA ARG A 953 -3.12 -19.96 -3.58
C ARG A 953 -2.46 -21.03 -4.44
N TRP A 954 -1.40 -21.68 -3.96
CA TRP A 954 -0.75 -22.76 -4.70
C TRP A 954 -1.56 -24.05 -4.62
N ASP A 955 -2.08 -24.41 -3.44
CA ASP A 955 -2.98 -25.53 -3.24
C ASP A 955 -4.20 -25.45 -4.17
N ALA A 956 -4.79 -24.26 -4.32
CA ALA A 956 -5.90 -24.01 -5.23
C ALA A 956 -5.54 -24.33 -6.69
N LEU A 957 -4.33 -23.98 -7.17
CA LEU A 957 -3.87 -24.35 -8.52
C LEU A 957 -3.66 -25.86 -8.68
N THR A 958 -3.34 -26.58 -7.61
CA THR A 958 -3.20 -28.05 -7.65
C THR A 958 -4.54 -28.80 -7.65
N LYS A 959 -5.65 -28.06 -7.55
CA LYS A 959 -7.03 -28.56 -7.59
C LYS A 959 -7.76 -27.99 -8.81
N ALA A 960 -8.85 -28.62 -9.20
CA ALA A 960 -9.74 -28.17 -10.27
C ALA A 960 -11.20 -28.47 -9.88
N PRO A 961 -12.20 -27.74 -10.39
CA PRO A 961 -13.60 -28.13 -10.26
C PRO A 961 -13.83 -29.52 -10.83
N LYS A 962 -14.77 -30.28 -10.27
CA LYS A 962 -15.18 -31.58 -10.78
C LYS A 962 -15.77 -31.41 -12.19
N PRO A 963 -15.27 -32.12 -13.23
CA PRO A 963 -15.67 -31.87 -14.63
C PRO A 963 -17.16 -32.07 -14.90
N ASP A 964 -17.74 -33.09 -14.25
CA ASP A 964 -19.13 -33.53 -14.48
C ASP A 964 -20.14 -32.77 -13.61
N ASP A 965 -19.67 -31.94 -12.67
CA ASP A 965 -20.48 -31.21 -11.68
C ASP A 965 -19.66 -30.03 -11.10
N PRO A 966 -19.45 -28.95 -11.87
CA PRO A 966 -18.64 -27.81 -11.45
C PRO A 966 -19.34 -26.90 -10.43
N GLU A 967 -20.67 -27.00 -10.28
CA GLU A 967 -21.47 -26.13 -9.40
C GLU A 967 -21.56 -26.67 -7.96
N SER A 968 -21.41 -27.98 -7.73
CA SER A 968 -21.37 -28.59 -6.38
C SER A 968 -20.24 -28.12 -5.46
N GLY A 969 -19.29 -27.32 -5.95
CA GLY A 969 -18.08 -26.93 -5.21
C GLY A 969 -17.09 -28.08 -4.96
N GLN A 970 -17.37 -29.30 -5.44
CA GLN A 970 -16.44 -30.43 -5.32
C GLN A 970 -15.18 -30.20 -6.15
N VAL A 971 -14.01 -30.43 -5.55
CA VAL A 971 -12.71 -30.24 -6.18
C VAL A 971 -11.94 -31.55 -6.34
N VAL A 972 -11.40 -31.75 -7.54
CA VAL A 972 -10.57 -32.90 -7.93
C VAL A 972 -9.10 -32.49 -8.12
N PRO A 973 -8.13 -33.43 -8.09
CA PRO A 973 -6.73 -33.12 -8.37
C PRO A 973 -6.54 -32.59 -9.80
N ASN A 974 -5.86 -31.44 -9.96
CA ASN A 974 -5.63 -30.84 -11.27
C ASN A 974 -4.64 -31.67 -12.13
N PRO A 975 -5.02 -32.16 -13.33
CA PRO A 975 -4.12 -32.91 -14.21
C PRO A 975 -2.88 -32.14 -14.68
N ALA A 976 -2.89 -30.80 -14.66
CA ALA A 976 -1.72 -29.98 -15.00
C ALA A 976 -0.57 -30.10 -13.96
N TYR A 977 -0.90 -30.49 -12.73
CA TYR A 977 0.04 -30.77 -11.64
C TYR A 977 0.27 -32.27 -11.46
N TRP A 978 -0.81 -33.06 -11.49
CA TRP A 978 -0.79 -34.46 -11.08
C TRP A 978 -0.90 -35.46 -12.23
N GLY A 979 -1.09 -35.02 -13.48
CA GLY A 979 -1.23 -35.89 -14.65
C GLY A 979 -2.45 -36.83 -14.60
N HIS A 980 -2.82 -37.36 -15.76
CA HIS A 980 -3.77 -38.47 -15.82
C HIS A 980 -3.06 -39.79 -15.45
N ASP A 981 -1.91 -40.07 -16.09
CA ASP A 981 -1.17 -41.33 -15.94
C ASP A 981 -0.25 -41.44 -14.70
N TYR A 982 -0.20 -40.44 -13.80
CA TYR A 982 0.77 -40.49 -12.69
C TYR A 982 0.29 -41.45 -11.58
N LEU A 983 1.16 -41.75 -10.60
CA LEU A 983 0.73 -42.46 -9.39
C LEU A 983 -0.12 -41.53 -8.51
N GLN A 984 -1.36 -41.96 -8.22
CA GLN A 984 -2.41 -41.11 -7.66
C GLN A 984 -2.53 -41.14 -6.11
N SER A 985 -1.62 -41.83 -5.40
CA SER A 985 -1.57 -41.87 -3.92
C SER A 985 -1.48 -40.47 -3.29
N LEU A 986 -2.12 -40.28 -2.14
CA LEU A 986 -2.19 -38.99 -1.44
C LEU A 986 -0.80 -38.40 -1.11
N ASP A 987 0.18 -39.23 -0.77
CA ASP A 987 1.52 -38.75 -0.45
C ASP A 987 2.30 -38.23 -1.66
N THR A 988 1.94 -38.62 -2.90
CA THR A 988 2.56 -38.03 -4.11
C THR A 988 2.09 -36.60 -4.38
N ARG A 989 0.97 -36.18 -3.76
CA ARG A 989 0.35 -34.86 -3.93
C ARG A 989 0.85 -33.80 -2.93
N ARG A 990 1.74 -34.18 -2.01
CA ARG A 990 2.36 -33.29 -1.00
C ARG A 990 3.51 -32.45 -1.59
N HIS A 991 3.25 -31.18 -1.84
CA HIS A 991 4.16 -30.28 -2.56
C HIS A 991 4.79 -29.16 -1.72
N HIS A 992 4.30 -28.90 -0.50
CA HIS A 992 4.80 -27.80 0.33
C HIS A 992 6.17 -28.09 0.96
N PRO A 993 7.19 -27.23 0.77
CA PRO A 993 8.54 -27.45 1.32
C PRO A 993 8.63 -27.30 2.85
N THR A 994 7.53 -26.91 3.51
CA THR A 994 7.35 -26.90 4.97
C THR A 994 6.75 -28.20 5.50
N ASP A 995 6.07 -29.00 4.67
CA ASP A 995 5.60 -30.33 5.06
C ASP A 995 6.79 -31.31 5.05
N SER A 996 7.03 -31.95 6.20
CA SER A 996 8.07 -32.97 6.37
C SER A 996 7.83 -34.19 5.47
N ARG A 997 6.57 -34.44 5.06
CA ARG A 997 6.19 -35.51 4.14
C ARG A 997 6.28 -35.12 2.66
N SER A 998 6.62 -33.87 2.33
CA SER A 998 6.78 -33.44 0.93
C SER A 998 7.97 -34.11 0.24
N ILE A 999 7.85 -34.30 -1.08
CA ILE A 999 8.88 -34.93 -1.94
C ILE A 999 10.27 -34.33 -1.71
N ILE A 1000 10.37 -33.00 -1.70
CA ILE A 1000 11.67 -32.32 -1.60
C ILE A 1000 12.27 -32.39 -0.19
N ARG A 1001 11.45 -32.50 0.87
CA ARG A 1001 11.94 -32.66 2.24
C ARG A 1001 12.38 -34.08 2.54
N ARG A 1002 11.65 -35.07 2.06
CA ARG A 1002 11.97 -36.50 2.27
C ARG A 1002 13.15 -36.97 1.43
N PHE A 1003 13.26 -36.48 0.20
CA PHE A 1003 14.16 -37.06 -0.81
C PHE A 1003 15.14 -36.07 -1.45
N GLY A 1004 15.09 -34.78 -1.06
CA GLY A 1004 15.95 -33.75 -1.64
C GLY A 1004 17.44 -33.95 -1.37
N ASP A 1005 17.79 -34.70 -0.32
CA ASP A 1005 19.19 -34.97 0.03
C ASP A 1005 19.77 -36.23 -0.66
N LEU A 1006 18.93 -37.02 -1.33
CA LEU A 1006 19.37 -38.15 -2.17
C LEU A 1006 20.23 -37.68 -3.36
N SER A 1007 20.99 -38.61 -3.94
CA SER A 1007 21.67 -38.34 -5.21
C SER A 1007 20.68 -37.88 -6.28
N ILE A 1008 21.10 -36.93 -7.14
CA ILE A 1008 20.28 -36.45 -8.26
C ILE A 1008 19.83 -37.59 -9.20
N THR A 1009 20.63 -38.66 -9.32
CA THR A 1009 20.26 -39.86 -10.09
C THR A 1009 19.09 -40.58 -9.43
N THR A 1010 19.15 -40.83 -8.12
CA THR A 1010 18.09 -41.52 -7.38
C THR A 1010 16.80 -40.69 -7.39
N PHE A 1011 16.89 -39.40 -7.06
CA PHE A 1011 15.75 -38.49 -7.07
C PHE A 1011 15.10 -38.38 -8.46
N SER A 1012 15.89 -38.18 -9.51
CA SER A 1012 15.34 -38.02 -10.85
C SER A 1012 14.71 -39.32 -11.38
N ARG A 1013 15.24 -40.50 -11.02
CA ARG A 1013 14.62 -41.81 -11.33
C ARG A 1013 13.30 -42.00 -10.59
N LEU A 1014 13.25 -41.71 -9.29
CA LEU A 1014 12.04 -41.79 -8.45
C LEU A 1014 10.91 -40.93 -9.05
N MET A 1015 11.21 -39.67 -9.34
CA MET A 1015 10.26 -38.72 -9.95
C MET A 1015 9.77 -39.16 -11.34
N ARG A 1016 10.63 -39.80 -12.15
CA ARG A 1016 10.25 -40.34 -13.47
C ARG A 1016 9.30 -41.53 -13.37
N VAL A 1017 9.43 -42.39 -12.35
CA VAL A 1017 8.48 -43.49 -12.12
C VAL A 1017 7.10 -42.93 -11.76
N ILE A 1018 7.05 -41.99 -10.82
CA ILE A 1018 5.81 -41.34 -10.37
C ILE A 1018 5.09 -40.65 -11.53
N THR A 1019 5.81 -39.81 -12.29
CA THR A 1019 5.25 -39.01 -13.40
C THR A 1019 5.07 -39.78 -14.72
N GLY A 1020 5.35 -41.09 -14.77
CA GLY A 1020 5.31 -41.87 -16.02
C GLY A 1020 6.34 -41.45 -17.09
N HIS A 1021 7.36 -40.67 -16.69
CA HIS A 1021 8.46 -40.19 -17.55
C HIS A 1021 9.70 -41.09 -17.48
N ALA A 1022 9.56 -42.34 -17.03
CA ALA A 1022 10.61 -43.34 -17.10
C ALA A 1022 11.03 -43.58 -18.57
N PRO A 1023 12.33 -43.67 -18.92
CA PRO A 1023 12.79 -43.87 -20.31
C PRO A 1023 12.60 -45.32 -20.83
N ILE A 1024 11.40 -45.86 -20.61
CA ILE A 1024 10.93 -47.22 -20.91
C ILE A 1024 10.04 -47.22 -22.16
N GLY A 1025 9.69 -48.38 -22.68
CA GLY A 1025 8.97 -48.53 -23.96
C GLY A 1025 7.67 -47.73 -24.09
N ALA A 1026 6.83 -47.69 -23.06
CA ALA A 1026 5.60 -46.91 -23.06
C ALA A 1026 5.84 -45.40 -23.22
N TYR A 1027 6.88 -44.87 -22.59
CA TYR A 1027 7.28 -43.47 -22.76
C TYR A 1027 7.87 -43.22 -24.15
N ARG A 1028 8.65 -44.17 -24.69
CA ARG A 1028 9.21 -44.07 -26.06
C ARG A 1028 8.11 -44.09 -27.13
N ALA A 1029 7.08 -44.92 -26.97
CA ALA A 1029 5.95 -44.99 -27.88
C ALA A 1029 5.21 -43.64 -28.03
N LYS A 1030 5.24 -42.76 -27.01
CA LYS A 1030 4.67 -41.40 -27.07
C LYS A 1030 5.44 -40.44 -28.00
N PHE A 1031 6.65 -40.78 -28.45
CA PHE A 1031 7.45 -39.95 -29.36
C PHE A 1031 7.74 -40.72 -30.67
N ARG A 1032 7.20 -40.22 -31.79
CA ARG A 1032 7.12 -40.82 -33.15
C ARG A 1032 8.04 -42.04 -33.45
N PRO A 1033 7.52 -43.10 -34.12
CA PRO A 1033 8.23 -44.37 -34.35
C PRO A 1033 9.53 -44.34 -35.20
N ARG A 1034 10.00 -43.17 -35.66
CA ARG A 1034 11.20 -43.01 -36.51
C ARG A 1034 12.55 -43.31 -35.82
N ALA A 1035 12.55 -43.75 -34.55
CA ALA A 1035 13.78 -43.99 -33.79
C ALA A 1035 14.25 -45.46 -33.78
N ALA A 1036 13.44 -46.41 -34.29
CA ALA A 1036 13.71 -47.86 -34.26
C ALA A 1036 14.06 -48.43 -32.87
N GLN A 1037 13.70 -47.73 -31.78
CA GLN A 1037 14.03 -48.16 -30.42
C GLN A 1037 13.01 -49.18 -29.90
N PRO A 1038 13.45 -50.27 -29.23
CA PRO A 1038 12.54 -51.24 -28.66
C PRO A 1038 11.53 -50.60 -27.68
N THR A 1039 10.25 -50.86 -27.92
CA THR A 1039 9.10 -50.51 -27.07
C THR A 1039 8.53 -51.70 -26.31
N ALA A 1040 8.70 -52.92 -26.81
CA ALA A 1040 8.33 -54.16 -26.12
C ALA A 1040 9.28 -54.47 -24.95
N CYS A 1041 8.77 -55.16 -23.93
CA CYS A 1041 9.59 -55.70 -22.84
C CYS A 1041 10.38 -56.94 -23.32
N PRO A 1042 11.69 -57.09 -23.00
CA PRO A 1042 12.48 -58.25 -23.40
C PRO A 1042 12.24 -59.51 -22.54
N CYS A 1043 11.20 -59.54 -21.70
CA CYS A 1043 10.84 -60.74 -20.95
C CYS A 1043 10.17 -61.77 -21.87
N SER A 1044 10.57 -63.03 -21.76
CA SER A 1044 10.01 -64.16 -22.53
C SER A 1044 8.56 -64.54 -22.15
N TYR A 1045 7.92 -63.80 -21.24
CA TYR A 1045 6.63 -64.15 -20.65
C TYR A 1045 5.41 -63.95 -21.57
N HIS A 1046 5.57 -63.24 -22.70
CA HIS A 1046 4.48 -63.02 -23.66
C HIS A 1046 4.98 -63.07 -25.12
N PRO A 1047 4.34 -63.86 -26.02
CA PRO A 1047 4.87 -64.13 -27.36
C PRO A 1047 4.78 -62.97 -28.36
N ARG A 1048 4.11 -61.86 -28.03
CA ARG A 1048 4.19 -60.59 -28.79
C ARG A 1048 4.85 -59.43 -28.02
N GLY A 1049 5.28 -59.68 -26.78
CA GLY A 1049 5.90 -58.72 -25.86
C GLY A 1049 4.99 -57.54 -25.46
N PRO A 1050 4.54 -57.42 -24.20
CA PRO A 1050 3.76 -56.25 -23.78
C PRO A 1050 4.59 -54.98 -23.99
N LEU A 1051 3.90 -53.88 -24.26
CA LEU A 1051 4.47 -52.56 -24.21
C LEU A 1051 5.19 -52.41 -22.86
N GLN A 1052 6.46 -52.01 -22.86
CA GLN A 1052 7.24 -51.89 -21.63
C GLN A 1052 6.77 -50.65 -20.85
N ASP A 1053 5.71 -50.81 -20.07
CA ASP A 1053 5.10 -49.77 -19.23
C ASP A 1053 5.52 -49.87 -17.75
N ARG A 1054 4.97 -48.96 -16.94
CA ARG A 1054 5.25 -48.85 -15.50
C ARG A 1054 4.66 -50.01 -14.71
N HIS A 1055 3.46 -50.48 -15.05
CA HIS A 1055 2.77 -51.55 -14.33
C HIS A 1055 3.54 -52.85 -14.49
N HIS A 1056 3.80 -53.22 -15.75
CA HIS A 1056 4.52 -54.42 -16.11
C HIS A 1056 5.91 -54.48 -15.45
N ILE A 1057 6.69 -53.38 -15.50
CA ILE A 1057 8.02 -53.34 -14.87
C ILE A 1057 7.99 -53.52 -13.35
N LEU A 1058 7.01 -52.92 -12.66
CA LEU A 1058 6.99 -52.88 -11.19
C LEU A 1058 6.37 -54.14 -10.56
N PHE A 1059 5.45 -54.82 -11.25
CA PHE A 1059 4.60 -55.85 -10.64
C PHE A 1059 4.67 -57.23 -11.30
N GLU A 1060 4.96 -57.31 -12.59
CA GLU A 1060 4.76 -58.55 -13.37
C GLU A 1060 6.06 -59.09 -13.98
N CYS A 1061 6.95 -58.20 -14.41
CA CYS A 1061 8.07 -58.55 -15.27
C CYS A 1061 9.08 -59.46 -14.54
N PRO A 1062 9.24 -60.74 -14.93
CA PRO A 1062 10.11 -61.68 -14.21
C PRO A 1062 11.59 -61.28 -14.22
N CYS A 1063 11.99 -60.37 -15.10
CA CYS A 1063 13.35 -59.82 -15.16
C CYS A 1063 13.66 -58.76 -14.08
N TYR A 1064 12.66 -58.12 -13.46
CA TYR A 1064 12.84 -56.98 -12.53
C TYR A 1064 12.00 -57.08 -11.25
N TYR A 1065 10.89 -57.79 -11.30
CA TYR A 1065 10.03 -58.04 -10.16
C TYR A 1065 10.68 -59.06 -9.21
N ARG A 1066 10.61 -58.78 -7.90
CA ARG A 1066 11.22 -59.57 -6.82
C ARG A 1066 10.23 -59.90 -5.70
N GLY A 1067 8.93 -59.89 -5.95
CA GLY A 1067 7.89 -60.16 -4.94
C GLY A 1067 7.55 -58.98 -4.00
N LEU A 1068 8.22 -57.84 -4.14
CA LEU A 1068 8.17 -56.71 -3.19
C LEU A 1068 7.02 -55.71 -3.41
N LEU A 1069 6.23 -55.86 -4.48
CA LEU A 1069 5.30 -54.85 -5.00
C LEU A 1069 4.01 -55.52 -5.47
N ARG A 1070 2.86 -55.17 -4.90
CA ARG A 1070 1.54 -55.52 -5.45
C ARG A 1070 0.85 -54.24 -5.92
N PRO A 1071 0.04 -54.25 -7.00
CA PRO A 1071 -0.65 -53.05 -7.50
C PRO A 1071 -1.39 -52.27 -6.41
N ALA A 1072 -2.17 -52.98 -5.58
CA ALA A 1072 -2.92 -52.43 -4.45
C ALA A 1072 -2.06 -51.68 -3.39
N HIS A 1073 -0.73 -51.86 -3.36
CA HIS A 1073 0.15 -51.11 -2.48
C HIS A 1073 0.41 -49.67 -2.98
N LEU A 1074 0.29 -49.37 -4.29
CA LEU A 1074 0.49 -48.01 -4.79
C LEU A 1074 -0.74 -47.11 -4.65
N ASP A 1075 -1.92 -47.70 -4.44
CA ASP A 1075 -3.18 -46.96 -4.26
C ASP A 1075 -3.46 -46.65 -2.79
N ASN A 1076 -3.10 -47.56 -1.88
CA ASN A 1076 -3.45 -47.50 -0.45
C ASN A 1076 -2.28 -47.20 0.52
N LEU A 1077 -1.03 -47.19 0.06
CA LEU A 1077 0.15 -46.93 0.91
C LEU A 1077 1.03 -45.81 0.35
N ASP A 1078 2.00 -45.40 1.16
CA ASP A 1078 3.10 -44.53 0.75
C ASP A 1078 3.97 -45.25 -0.30
N PRO A 1079 4.00 -44.79 -1.56
CA PRO A 1079 4.70 -45.49 -2.63
C PRO A 1079 6.22 -45.27 -2.61
N PHE A 1080 6.72 -44.27 -1.88
CA PHE A 1080 8.11 -43.83 -2.02
C PHE A 1080 9.15 -44.84 -1.50
N PRO A 1081 9.02 -45.46 -0.30
CA PRO A 1081 10.00 -46.44 0.19
C PRO A 1081 10.09 -47.66 -0.74
N ILE A 1082 8.95 -48.09 -1.29
CA ILE A 1082 8.85 -49.28 -2.13
C ILE A 1082 9.50 -49.03 -3.50
N ILE A 1083 9.23 -47.87 -4.12
CA ILE A 1083 9.89 -47.48 -5.38
C ILE A 1083 11.40 -47.26 -5.16
N LEU A 1084 11.82 -46.70 -4.01
CA LEU A 1084 13.24 -46.56 -3.69
C LEU A 1084 13.96 -47.92 -3.56
N SER A 1085 13.34 -48.89 -2.88
CA SER A 1085 13.84 -50.27 -2.81
C SER A 1085 13.98 -50.89 -4.21
N PHE A 1086 12.95 -50.78 -5.05
CA PHE A 1086 13.00 -51.22 -6.46
C PHE A 1086 14.15 -50.56 -7.25
N LEU A 1087 14.34 -49.24 -7.10
CA LEU A 1087 15.39 -48.48 -7.81
C LEU A 1087 16.81 -48.79 -7.32
N HIS A 1088 16.96 -49.23 -6.07
CA HIS A 1088 18.21 -49.71 -5.46
C HIS A 1088 18.57 -51.10 -5.99
N LEU A 1089 17.61 -52.03 -5.99
CA LEU A 1089 17.78 -53.39 -6.52
C LEU A 1089 17.97 -53.43 -8.05
N ASN A 1090 17.48 -52.42 -8.78
CA ASN A 1090 17.55 -52.34 -10.24
C ASN A 1090 18.33 -51.10 -10.73
N PRO A 1091 19.63 -50.94 -10.43
CA PRO A 1091 20.36 -49.67 -10.65
C PRO A 1091 20.45 -49.24 -12.13
N SER A 1092 20.42 -50.17 -13.07
CA SER A 1092 20.57 -49.93 -14.51
C SER A 1092 19.26 -49.56 -15.25
N ARG A 1093 18.09 -49.71 -14.61
CA ARG A 1093 16.77 -49.45 -15.22
C ARG A 1093 16.20 -48.09 -14.80
N VAL A 1094 15.29 -47.54 -15.61
CA VAL A 1094 14.81 -46.14 -15.53
C VAL A 1094 15.93 -45.08 -15.75
N HIS A 1095 17.13 -45.53 -16.11
CA HIS A 1095 18.30 -44.69 -16.37
C HIS A 1095 18.37 -44.25 -17.83
N VAL A 1096 18.99 -43.08 -18.08
CA VAL A 1096 19.29 -42.61 -19.44
C VAL A 1096 20.64 -43.19 -19.84
N ARG A 1097 20.68 -44.18 -20.73
CA ARG A 1097 21.96 -44.65 -21.28
C ARG A 1097 22.62 -43.52 -22.08
N ARG A 1098 23.95 -43.41 -21.97
CA ARG A 1098 24.80 -42.65 -22.89
C ARG A 1098 24.40 -42.99 -24.33
N ARG A 1099 24.31 -41.99 -25.22
CA ARG A 1099 24.84 -42.23 -26.58
C ARG A 1099 26.35 -42.47 -26.40
N PRO A 1100 26.93 -43.50 -27.03
CA PRO A 1100 28.38 -43.52 -27.24
C PRO A 1100 28.81 -42.18 -27.86
N SER A 1101 30.04 -41.79 -27.56
CA SER A 1101 30.72 -40.62 -28.15
C SER A 1101 30.65 -40.64 -29.66
#